data_AF-A0A1D7V0W9-F1
#
_entry.id   AF-A0A1D7V0W9-F1
#
_cell.length_a   1.000
_cell.length_b   1.000
_cell.length_c   1.000
_cell.angle_alpha   90.00
_cell.angle_beta   90.00
_cell.angle_gamma   90.00
#
_symmetry.space_group_name_H-M   'P 1'
#
loop_
_entity.id
_entity.type
_entity.pdbx_description
1 polymer ?
#
loop_
_entity_poly.entity_id
_entity_poly.type
_entity_poly.pdbx_seq_one_letter_code
_entity_poly.pdbx_strand_id
1 'polypeptide(L)'
;MEPFLIFVLFLFGLYTFFQSKGLKREVEELESRIRILELSLKKEKQPETKASFAEEPAVKAKPVAPIVESAPIQSKEATSEKIVVKTEAKVPTPAKTIPTETKSTPAVAKPQQPILPKVPKEPGLLVQFWKKIEKPLSENWTGILGAVILVAGISFLGIYALFILSAFFRCLLVLSFAGVLFGLSLWLGKKSEFKTVSLALRSGAAAVFLFVSLGSGYIETLKWLENSYIALFVLASGILINLFTGYRSKNETFASLHTILGLVAVSIPQASGFTLGVTALICLPGVVWNYSEKRQLHLLVVSTGFFAAHLFWNHQIYSVSKPVGIEVVFPILCILPVFCGALLVHYRETLYGKKEFELFPLVSHLLNWSYLGISLIQYSQKSKYSTILLFLAAGIVWFLSSNAKRKEISWLFLTDRLVSQSLIVLAIFSLHLWSLGNLSILAILALEILIFSWICFKENNRFLERVSLSLTTLVFGILIFFSYKEFFQSPTPGVVIQEALASQIGYGLLILALIGFIGILERKFPIVKEELSLTSLLMTAMGLLAGGGLFSLYLFFSKETYGIWIPAILLSVILILRERLSSGRLLFTVWILTPLVTLTLWKSITSSTDENAERILIVSLPWLLPFLVYLKNCKIAENKTKIYWPGIFGFTAHLVFTFYFYLNLKSSLLFGSFVILLSLLYLELGKWSRKNEKEKPPEQQKLFHSFYILAFVLAGLFLFRHFTVEFQASSILFGIPARFWIEILAASLFLYWVLFPEEEFSSVSWLASAQPLFWELLIAIVVIGIYTETPGRILSFAMALTTLILFFLSKIKSLKTERFALYVYLFFIWTNVEIFLGGESTIFVTQNGFPWEQRGFQIASIFVQLGSIFFIFPKLSLEELESCFIGWTRIWKTPLRFFQKFYNLLPGYLGIFGVVIGVYVYTKDILSPISNLIVGPAWALLSVLFLELGQFFSRRTSSQSVGILSDFLKRASWFGLIAFSGHYVYVDLQSSYLFIGYLSAAHWIALLGLLVWVYWATSNIKETESVSFWKIVVPLLAEGCLLFVGLISYSTLNESWVSVAFSLAALFVLEIGIRKSESLSRFRWYGILFHLVACFYLTFIVSAEDNPVAQWYQAKWIPGVSTILLLFLFVYRAYRGYGKEGISFPTGLGFLKGISEKTGAYLNAVVYYPFFIGIFLFLYWSFSSAVLTLLWSTLAFLIFLLGLFLKESWFRYLSLGLLLFCVGRLVIHDLSSAGTILKAVVFLGVGSILLLMNMIYNKYRDRF
;
A
#
# COMPACT_ATOMS: atom_id res chain seq x y z
N MET A 1 -7.05 -28.27 21.67
CA MET A 1 -6.56 -27.11 20.91
C MET A 1 -7.42 -25.87 21.19
N GLU A 2 -8.67 -25.81 20.76
CA GLU A 2 -9.52 -24.61 20.87
C GLU A 2 -9.61 -23.96 22.26
N PRO A 3 -9.91 -24.66 23.38
CA PRO A 3 -9.94 -24.01 24.71
C PRO A 3 -8.58 -23.49 25.17
N PHE A 4 -7.48 -24.09 24.72
CA PHE A 4 -6.13 -23.58 24.97
C PHE A 4 -5.84 -22.33 24.15
N LEU A 5 -6.31 -22.27 22.89
CA LEU A 5 -6.22 -21.05 22.07
C LEU A 5 -7.00 -19.90 22.70
N ILE A 6 -8.22 -20.16 23.21
CA ILE A 6 -9.04 -19.16 23.92
C ILE A 6 -8.33 -18.68 25.20
N PHE A 7 -7.76 -19.60 25.99
CA PHE A 7 -6.98 -19.24 27.19
C PHE A 7 -5.71 -18.43 26.87
N VAL A 8 -4.99 -18.77 25.79
CA VAL A 8 -3.83 -18.00 25.32
C VAL A 8 -4.23 -16.63 24.79
N LEU A 9 -5.33 -16.51 24.05
CA LEU A 9 -5.88 -15.22 23.60
C LEU A 9 -6.37 -14.35 24.79
N PHE A 10 -6.92 -14.98 25.83
CA PHE A 10 -7.30 -14.32 27.07
C PHE A 10 -6.07 -13.80 27.85
N LEU A 11 -5.01 -14.61 27.96
CA LEU A 11 -3.71 -14.20 28.52
C LEU A 11 -3.03 -13.10 27.68
N PHE A 12 -3.19 -13.12 26.36
CA PHE A 12 -2.69 -12.07 25.45
C PHE A 12 -3.49 -10.77 25.58
N GLY A 13 -4.82 -10.87 25.78
CA GLY A 13 -5.68 -9.75 26.16
C GLY A 13 -5.31 -9.15 27.51
N LEU A 14 -5.00 -9.98 28.50
CA LEU A 14 -4.42 -9.57 29.79
C LEU A 14 -3.06 -8.87 29.62
N TYR A 15 -2.16 -9.43 28.82
CA TYR A 15 -0.83 -8.88 28.57
C TYR A 15 -0.88 -7.50 27.90
N THR A 16 -1.65 -7.37 26.81
CA THR A 16 -1.87 -6.10 26.12
C THR A 16 -2.60 -5.09 27.02
N PHE A 17 -3.54 -5.53 27.85
CA PHE A 17 -4.14 -4.65 28.87
C PHE A 17 -3.11 -4.19 29.91
N PHE A 18 -2.21 -5.05 30.38
CA PHE A 18 -1.16 -4.63 31.33
C PHE A 18 -0.16 -3.64 30.70
N GLN A 19 0.19 -3.78 29.41
CA GLN A 19 0.95 -2.75 28.71
C GLN A 19 0.22 -1.39 28.64
N SER A 20 -1.12 -1.36 28.62
CA SER A 20 -1.88 -0.10 28.61
C SER A 20 -1.68 0.76 29.87
N LYS A 21 -1.20 0.18 30.99
CA LYS A 21 -0.74 0.96 32.16
C LYS A 21 0.57 1.72 31.90
N GLY A 22 1.47 1.17 31.08
CA GLY A 22 2.67 1.88 30.62
C GLY A 22 2.28 3.09 29.78
N LEU A 23 1.45 2.86 28.76
CA LEU A 23 0.89 3.93 27.92
C LEU A 23 0.16 5.01 28.73
N LYS A 24 -0.62 4.61 29.76
CA LYS A 24 -1.29 5.57 30.66
C LYS A 24 -0.30 6.41 31.47
N ARG A 25 0.84 5.85 31.88
CA ARG A 25 1.90 6.56 32.60
C ARG A 25 2.63 7.55 31.69
N GLU A 26 2.88 7.17 30.43
CA GLU A 26 3.42 8.08 29.40
C GLU A 26 2.46 9.22 29.06
N VAL A 27 1.15 8.94 29.01
CA VAL A 27 0.10 9.96 28.80
C VAL A 27 -0.03 10.90 30.01
N GLU A 28 0.00 10.39 31.23
CA GLU A 28 0.02 11.23 32.45
C GLU A 28 1.31 12.06 32.55
N GLU A 29 2.44 11.51 32.10
CA GLU A 29 3.68 12.28 31.99
C GLU A 29 3.58 13.38 30.91
N LEU A 30 2.99 13.08 29.76
CA LEU A 30 2.69 14.06 28.70
C LEU A 30 1.73 15.16 29.18
N GLU A 31 0.64 14.82 29.87
CA GLU A 31 -0.24 15.82 30.51
C GLU A 31 0.52 16.67 31.53
N SER A 32 1.41 16.08 32.33
CA SER A 32 2.24 16.84 33.28
C SER A 32 3.21 17.79 32.57
N ARG A 33 3.86 17.34 31.50
CA ARG A 33 4.76 18.15 30.66
C ARG A 33 4.00 19.28 29.95
N ILE A 34 2.80 19.01 29.45
CA ILE A 34 1.90 20.03 28.87
C ILE A 34 1.50 21.05 29.93
N ARG A 35 1.08 20.64 31.13
CA ARG A 35 0.79 21.57 32.25
C ARG A 35 1.99 22.42 32.64
N ILE A 36 3.19 21.86 32.66
CA ILE A 36 4.43 22.61 32.94
C ILE A 36 4.70 23.63 31.83
N LEU A 37 4.48 23.28 30.56
CA LEU A 37 4.60 24.18 29.42
C LEU A 37 3.52 25.29 29.41
N GLU A 38 2.28 24.97 29.79
CA GLU A 38 1.21 25.95 29.98
C GLU A 38 1.53 26.91 31.12
N LEU A 39 2.11 26.42 32.22
CA LEU A 39 2.55 27.24 33.34
C LEU A 39 3.75 28.12 32.98
N SER A 40 4.70 27.66 32.17
CA SER A 40 5.79 28.52 31.66
C SER A 40 5.27 29.57 30.68
N LEU A 41 4.36 29.21 29.76
CA LEU A 41 3.67 30.16 28.87
C LEU A 41 2.81 31.18 29.63
N LYS A 42 2.27 30.83 30.81
CA LYS A 42 1.61 31.78 31.72
C LYS A 42 2.61 32.70 32.43
N LYS A 43 3.81 32.21 32.71
CA LYS A 43 4.89 33.00 33.34
C LYS A 43 5.51 34.00 32.37
N GLU A 44 5.74 33.61 31.12
CA GLU A 44 6.18 34.51 30.02
C GLU A 44 5.11 35.55 29.63
N LYS A 45 3.86 35.40 30.08
CA LYS A 45 2.75 36.33 29.81
C LYS A 45 2.38 37.24 30.98
N GLN A 46 3.20 37.30 32.03
CA GLN A 46 3.13 38.40 33.00
C GLN A 46 4.15 39.48 32.63
N PRO A 47 3.71 40.67 32.18
CA PRO A 47 4.64 41.73 31.78
C PRO A 47 5.31 42.38 32.99
N GLU A 48 6.61 42.62 32.89
CA GLU A 48 7.29 43.55 33.79
C GLU A 48 6.84 45.00 33.52
N THR A 49 6.70 45.75 34.62
CA THR A 49 6.71 47.22 34.76
C THR A 49 5.40 47.79 35.29
N LYS A 50 5.39 48.09 36.60
CA LYS A 50 4.52 49.15 37.14
C LYS A 50 5.18 50.51 36.83
N ALA A 51 4.55 51.30 35.97
CA ALA A 51 4.78 52.74 35.88
C ALA A 51 3.44 53.46 36.11
N SER A 52 3.50 54.62 36.77
CA SER A 52 2.35 55.48 37.02
C SER A 52 1.73 55.97 35.70
N PHE A 53 0.40 55.99 35.59
CA PHE A 53 -0.39 57.23 35.64
C PHE A 53 -1.90 56.92 35.77
N ALA A 54 -2.69 57.92 36.14
CA ALA A 54 -4.12 57.77 36.47
C ALA A 54 -5.04 57.82 35.23
N GLU A 55 -6.26 57.30 35.38
CA GLU A 55 -7.27 57.23 34.33
C GLU A 55 -8.61 57.82 34.83
N GLU A 56 -9.17 58.78 34.10
CA GLU A 56 -10.59 59.16 34.12
C GLU A 56 -11.00 59.74 32.74
N PRO A 57 -12.30 59.67 32.33
CA PRO A 57 -12.59 59.06 31.03
C PRO A 57 -13.52 59.83 30.07
N ALA A 58 -13.53 59.45 28.78
CA ALA A 58 -14.44 60.02 27.76
C ALA A 58 -14.96 59.03 26.67
N VAL A 59 -16.09 58.38 26.98
CA VAL A 59 -17.31 58.27 26.14
C VAL A 59 -17.24 57.86 24.64
N LYS A 60 -17.69 56.62 24.37
CA LYS A 60 -18.56 56.11 23.25
C LYS A 60 -18.26 56.40 21.76
N ALA A 61 -18.17 55.32 20.96
CA ALA A 61 -18.96 55.12 19.73
C ALA A 61 -19.07 53.62 19.30
N LYS A 62 -20.03 53.31 18.41
CA LYS A 62 -20.39 52.01 17.75
C LYS A 62 -21.04 52.39 16.38
N PRO A 63 -21.56 51.51 15.47
CA PRO A 63 -21.63 50.03 15.42
C PRO A 63 -21.43 49.39 14.00
N VAL A 64 -21.89 48.12 13.82
CA VAL A 64 -22.36 47.42 12.58
C VAL A 64 -21.37 46.56 11.77
N ALA A 65 -21.88 45.40 11.28
CA ALA A 65 -21.32 44.45 10.30
C ALA A 65 -22.46 43.77 9.48
N PRO A 66 -22.20 43.18 8.29
CA PRO A 66 -22.51 41.76 8.01
C PRO A 66 -21.44 41.03 7.13
N ILE A 67 -21.11 39.71 7.21
CA ILE A 67 -21.75 38.44 6.70
C ILE A 67 -22.23 38.46 5.22
N VAL A 68 -22.19 37.38 4.38
CA VAL A 68 -22.17 35.89 4.55
C VAL A 68 -21.57 35.10 3.33
N GLU A 69 -21.12 33.82 3.54
CA GLU A 69 -21.23 32.61 2.63
C GLU A 69 -20.50 32.50 1.24
N SER A 70 -20.33 31.33 0.56
CA SER A 70 -20.28 29.87 0.93
C SER A 70 -19.74 28.91 -0.19
N ALA A 71 -19.27 27.70 0.22
CA ALA A 71 -19.42 26.36 -0.44
C ALA A 71 -18.65 26.00 -1.77
N PRO A 72 -18.79 24.77 -2.38
CA PRO A 72 -18.11 23.53 -1.92
C PRO A 72 -17.58 22.49 -2.98
N ILE A 73 -16.75 21.51 -2.53
CA ILE A 73 -16.78 20.00 -2.63
C ILE A 73 -17.35 19.34 -3.94
N GLN A 74 -16.84 18.26 -4.60
CA GLN A 74 -16.13 16.99 -4.23
C GLN A 74 -15.09 16.56 -5.34
N SER A 75 -14.64 15.33 -5.72
CA SER A 75 -14.83 13.88 -5.34
C SER A 75 -13.76 12.89 -5.89
N LYS A 76 -13.49 11.83 -5.08
CA LYS A 76 -13.30 10.36 -5.32
C LYS A 76 -12.72 9.80 -6.65
N GLU A 77 -11.86 8.77 -6.67
CA GLU A 77 -11.25 7.90 -5.61
C GLU A 77 -9.76 7.57 -6.03
N ALA A 78 -9.00 6.50 -5.74
CA ALA A 78 -9.20 5.15 -5.15
C ALA A 78 -7.96 4.66 -4.33
N THR A 79 -7.78 3.34 -4.18
CA THR A 79 -6.88 2.65 -3.21
C THR A 79 -5.44 2.38 -3.67
N SER A 80 -4.46 2.65 -2.80
CA SER A 80 -3.46 1.66 -2.31
C SER A 80 -2.59 2.27 -1.18
N GLU A 81 -1.48 1.63 -0.80
CA GLU A 81 -0.90 1.68 0.56
C GLU A 81 0.16 2.76 0.90
N LYS A 82 0.22 3.05 2.22
CA LYS A 82 1.41 3.41 3.06
C LYS A 82 2.02 4.83 3.08
N ILE A 83 1.90 5.42 4.29
CA ILE A 83 2.89 6.20 5.06
C ILE A 83 3.13 7.69 4.69
N VAL A 84 2.39 8.53 5.42
CA VAL A 84 2.83 9.75 6.16
C VAL A 84 4.04 10.55 5.63
N VAL A 85 3.74 11.75 5.12
CA VAL A 85 4.62 12.94 5.25
C VAL A 85 3.79 14.08 5.84
N LYS A 86 4.39 14.90 6.71
CA LYS A 86 3.70 15.96 7.47
C LYS A 86 3.81 17.31 6.74
N THR A 87 2.68 17.97 6.51
CA THR A 87 2.58 19.27 5.84
C THR A 87 2.38 20.40 6.84
N GLU A 88 3.04 21.55 6.64
CA GLU A 88 2.42 22.85 6.91
C GLU A 88 3.03 23.94 6.01
N ALA A 89 2.29 25.03 5.76
CA ALA A 89 2.54 25.96 4.65
C ALA A 89 2.65 27.43 5.07
N LYS A 90 3.11 28.30 4.16
CA LYS A 90 3.26 29.75 4.38
C LYS A 90 2.78 30.56 3.17
N VAL A 91 1.93 31.57 3.41
CA VAL A 91 1.14 32.32 2.41
C VAL A 91 0.81 33.72 3.02
N PRO A 92 0.44 34.78 2.25
CA PRO A 92 1.17 35.46 1.17
C PRO A 92 1.29 37.00 1.38
N THR A 93 1.91 37.74 0.45
CA THR A 93 1.41 39.05 -0.08
C THR A 93 2.19 39.50 -1.34
N PRO A 94 1.64 40.37 -2.24
CA PRO A 94 2.21 40.61 -3.58
C PRO A 94 2.47 42.07 -4.02
N ALA A 95 3.04 42.22 -5.23
CA ALA A 95 2.81 43.28 -6.26
C ALA A 95 3.85 44.41 -6.53
N LYS A 96 4.40 44.37 -7.77
CA LYS A 96 4.78 45.42 -8.76
C LYS A 96 5.33 46.81 -8.34
N THR A 97 6.43 47.18 -9.01
CA THR A 97 6.56 48.42 -9.85
C THR A 97 7.67 48.24 -10.91
N ILE A 98 7.95 49.24 -11.77
CA ILE A 98 8.73 49.09 -13.04
C ILE A 98 10.01 50.00 -13.06
N PRO A 99 10.68 50.40 -14.19
CA PRO A 99 12.15 50.28 -14.32
C PRO A 99 12.94 51.61 -14.27
N THR A 100 14.28 51.56 -14.46
CA THR A 100 15.08 52.40 -15.42
C THR A 100 16.59 52.52 -15.06
N GLU A 101 17.44 52.45 -16.09
CA GLU A 101 18.85 52.89 -16.32
C GLU A 101 19.99 52.88 -15.25
N THR A 102 21.05 52.12 -15.60
CA THR A 102 22.40 52.60 -15.99
C THR A 102 23.14 53.69 -15.18
N LYS A 103 24.19 53.27 -14.42
CA LYS A 103 25.61 53.68 -14.66
C LYS A 103 26.64 52.94 -13.79
N SER A 104 27.92 53.12 -14.12
CA SER A 104 29.08 52.35 -13.66
C SER A 104 30.06 53.15 -12.78
N THR A 105 30.54 52.55 -11.68
CA THR A 105 31.91 52.77 -11.12
C THR A 105 32.28 51.63 -10.15
N PRO A 106 33.58 51.34 -9.90
CA PRO A 106 34.02 50.12 -9.22
C PRO A 106 34.26 50.24 -7.70
N ALA A 107 34.31 49.07 -7.07
CA ALA A 107 35.09 48.73 -5.86
C ALA A 107 35.03 49.65 -4.62
N VAL A 108 34.12 49.32 -3.69
CA VAL A 108 34.42 49.35 -2.25
C VAL A 108 34.06 47.98 -1.66
N ALA A 109 35.01 47.31 -1.02
CA ALA A 109 34.76 46.04 -0.35
C ALA A 109 33.98 46.28 0.95
N LYS A 110 32.74 45.76 1.03
CA LYS A 110 32.11 45.56 2.34
C LYS A 110 32.83 44.41 3.07
N PRO A 111 32.98 44.47 4.40
CA PRO A 111 33.68 43.43 5.15
C PRO A 111 33.10 42.05 4.84
N GLN A 112 33.99 41.08 4.63
CA GLN A 112 33.57 39.68 4.65
C GLN A 112 33.02 39.40 6.06
N GLN A 113 31.72 39.12 6.16
CA GLN A 113 31.25 38.31 7.28
C GLN A 113 32.09 37.02 7.26
N PRO A 114 32.65 36.58 8.40
CA PRO A 114 33.46 35.37 8.42
C PRO A 114 32.63 34.24 7.85
N ILE A 115 33.11 33.63 6.77
CA ILE A 115 32.44 32.51 6.11
C ILE A 115 32.45 31.36 7.11
N LEU A 116 31.37 31.21 7.86
CA LEU A 116 31.14 30.07 8.74
C LEU A 116 31.44 28.82 7.91
N PRO A 117 32.45 28.02 8.30
CA PRO A 117 32.96 26.96 7.44
C PRO A 117 31.80 26.02 7.12
N LYS A 118 31.47 25.97 5.83
CA LYS A 118 30.26 25.33 5.31
C LYS A 118 30.25 23.88 5.78
N VAL A 119 29.49 23.61 6.85
CA VAL A 119 29.60 22.37 7.64
C VAL A 119 29.64 21.19 6.68
N PRO A 120 30.72 20.39 6.67
CA PRO A 120 30.90 19.35 5.67
C PRO A 120 29.68 18.44 5.76
N LYS A 121 28.91 18.33 4.66
CA LYS A 121 27.75 17.46 4.57
C LYS A 121 28.16 16.11 5.12
N GLU A 122 27.51 15.66 6.21
CA GLU A 122 27.89 14.42 6.84
C GLU A 122 27.90 13.31 5.77
N PRO A 123 29.00 12.55 5.65
CA PRO A 123 29.04 11.45 4.71
C PRO A 123 27.85 10.53 4.98
N GLY A 124 27.17 10.09 3.92
CA GLY A 124 25.97 9.27 4.06
C GLY A 124 26.23 8.02 4.90
N LEU A 125 25.19 7.48 5.53
CA LEU A 125 25.30 6.43 6.56
C LEU A 125 26.19 5.25 6.11
N LEU A 126 26.08 4.84 4.84
CA LEU A 126 26.95 3.83 4.22
C LEU A 126 28.44 4.23 4.17
N VAL A 127 28.78 5.48 3.87
CA VAL A 127 30.17 5.98 3.85
C VAL A 127 30.73 6.10 5.27
N GLN A 128 29.91 6.48 6.27
CA GLN A 128 30.34 6.43 7.67
C GLN A 128 30.57 4.99 8.17
N PHE A 129 29.68 4.07 7.79
CA PHE A 129 29.81 2.64 8.08
C PHE A 129 31.08 2.07 7.43
N TRP A 130 31.27 2.30 6.12
CA TRP A 130 32.48 1.90 5.41
C TRP A 130 33.74 2.53 5.98
N LYS A 131 33.76 3.82 6.37
CA LYS A 131 34.94 4.45 6.97
C LYS A 131 35.26 3.94 8.40
N LYS A 132 34.23 3.55 9.17
CA LYS A 132 34.40 2.85 10.46
C LYS A 132 34.91 1.41 10.30
N ILE A 133 34.61 0.77 9.18
CA ILE A 133 35.05 -0.60 8.86
C ILE A 133 36.40 -0.61 8.15
N GLU A 134 36.68 0.33 7.25
CA GLU A 134 37.91 0.42 6.42
C GLU A 134 39.15 0.29 7.29
N LYS A 135 39.24 1.09 8.36
CA LYS A 135 40.41 1.07 9.25
C LYS A 135 40.67 -0.30 9.92
N PRO A 136 39.76 -0.86 10.75
CA PRO A 136 40.01 -2.18 11.33
C PRO A 136 40.08 -3.29 10.28
N LEU A 137 39.30 -3.21 9.19
CA LEU A 137 39.28 -4.25 8.15
C LEU A 137 40.62 -4.31 7.40
N SER A 138 41.13 -3.17 6.93
CA SER A 138 42.38 -3.11 6.18
C SER A 138 43.61 -3.26 7.08
N GLU A 139 43.71 -2.54 8.20
CA GLU A 139 44.93 -2.51 9.02
C GLU A 139 45.15 -3.82 9.81
N ASN A 140 44.07 -4.52 10.20
CA ASN A 140 44.15 -5.74 11.01
C ASN A 140 43.53 -6.96 10.31
N TRP A 141 42.24 -6.90 9.94
CA TRP A 141 41.50 -8.11 9.57
C TRP A 141 41.86 -8.69 8.21
N THR A 142 42.29 -7.93 7.19
CA THR A 142 42.74 -8.53 5.91
C THR A 142 43.99 -9.38 6.10
N GLY A 143 44.91 -8.94 6.95
CA GLY A 143 46.09 -9.72 7.36
C GLY A 143 45.71 -10.95 8.18
N ILE A 144 44.91 -10.78 9.24
CA ILE A 144 44.48 -11.89 10.10
C ILE A 144 43.66 -12.92 9.31
N LEU A 145 42.69 -12.48 8.51
CA LEU A 145 41.81 -13.34 7.73
C LEU A 145 42.56 -14.02 6.57
N GLY A 146 43.50 -13.32 5.92
CA GLY A 146 44.43 -13.93 4.95
C GLY A 146 45.25 -15.04 5.59
N ALA A 147 45.84 -14.79 6.77
CA ALA A 147 46.60 -15.78 7.52
C ALA A 147 45.72 -16.95 8.03
N VAL A 148 44.50 -16.69 8.51
CA VAL A 148 43.57 -17.73 8.97
C VAL A 148 43.07 -18.60 7.82
N ILE A 149 42.79 -18.03 6.64
CA ILE A 149 42.43 -18.80 5.44
C ILE A 149 43.62 -19.67 4.97
N LEU A 150 44.85 -19.12 5.03
CA LEU A 150 46.09 -19.86 4.75
C LEU A 150 46.27 -21.04 5.72
N VAL A 151 46.11 -20.79 7.04
CA VAL A 151 46.24 -21.80 8.09
C VAL A 151 45.09 -22.82 8.09
N ALA A 152 43.88 -22.44 7.66
CA ALA A 152 42.79 -23.38 7.43
C ALA A 152 43.15 -24.35 6.28
N GLY A 153 43.72 -23.83 5.18
CA GLY A 153 44.28 -24.65 4.10
C GLY A 153 45.32 -25.68 4.57
N ILE A 154 46.14 -25.31 5.57
CA ILE A 154 47.10 -26.22 6.22
C ILE A 154 46.40 -27.20 7.19
N SER A 155 45.40 -26.73 7.95
CA SER A 155 44.69 -27.54 8.96
C SER A 155 43.86 -28.67 8.37
N PHE A 156 43.40 -28.54 7.12
CA PHE A 156 42.77 -29.66 6.39
C PHE A 156 43.70 -30.85 6.14
N LEU A 157 45.03 -30.68 6.28
CA LEU A 157 46.00 -31.78 6.29
C LEU A 157 46.09 -32.47 7.66
N GLY A 158 45.80 -31.76 8.75
CA GLY A 158 45.99 -32.24 10.13
C GLY A 158 44.81 -32.99 10.74
N ILE A 159 43.57 -32.66 10.36
CA ILE A 159 42.35 -33.33 10.88
C ILE A 159 42.31 -34.83 10.54
N TYR A 160 43.05 -35.24 9.52
CA TYR A 160 43.28 -36.63 9.11
C TYR A 160 43.80 -37.55 10.25
N ALA A 161 44.44 -37.01 11.29
CA ALA A 161 45.21 -37.78 12.28
C ALA A 161 44.49 -38.19 13.59
N LEU A 162 43.25 -37.75 13.86
CA LEU A 162 42.73 -37.67 15.24
C LEU A 162 41.72 -38.75 15.71
N PHE A 163 41.41 -39.77 14.91
CA PHE A 163 40.32 -40.74 15.16
C PHE A 163 40.68 -41.96 16.06
N ILE A 164 41.53 -41.81 17.08
CA ILE A 164 42.30 -42.95 17.66
C ILE A 164 41.84 -43.44 19.07
N LEU A 165 41.06 -42.69 19.86
CA LEU A 165 40.81 -43.00 21.30
C LEU A 165 39.43 -43.63 21.62
N SER A 166 39.35 -44.51 22.63
CA SER A 166 38.15 -45.26 23.05
C SER A 166 37.33 -44.63 24.20
N ALA A 167 36.09 -45.11 24.42
CA ALA A 167 35.08 -44.43 25.25
C ALA A 167 35.38 -44.34 26.76
N PHE A 168 35.82 -45.42 27.41
CA PHE A 168 36.08 -45.44 28.86
C PHE A 168 37.12 -44.38 29.27
N PHE A 169 38.21 -44.24 28.51
CA PHE A 169 39.25 -43.25 28.80
C PHE A 169 38.77 -41.80 28.60
N ARG A 170 37.82 -41.54 27.70
CA ARG A 170 37.15 -40.22 27.60
C ARG A 170 36.38 -39.92 28.88
N CYS A 171 35.62 -40.90 29.39
CA CYS A 171 34.86 -40.78 30.63
C CYS A 171 35.77 -40.53 31.86
N LEU A 172 36.86 -41.29 31.97
CA LEU A 172 37.86 -41.13 33.03
C LEU A 172 38.51 -39.73 33.01
N LEU A 173 38.88 -39.23 31.83
CA LEU A 173 39.50 -37.91 31.65
C LEU A 173 38.56 -36.78 32.12
N VAL A 174 37.27 -36.84 31.77
CA VAL A 174 36.28 -35.84 32.22
C VAL A 174 36.02 -35.92 33.74
N LEU A 175 36.05 -37.13 34.32
CA LEU A 175 35.95 -37.30 35.78
C LEU A 175 37.18 -36.73 36.52
N SER A 176 38.39 -36.95 36.01
CA SER A 176 39.61 -36.35 36.55
C SER A 176 39.54 -34.82 36.51
N PHE A 177 39.00 -34.24 35.44
CA PHE A 177 38.78 -32.79 35.32
C PHE A 177 37.80 -32.27 36.39
N ALA A 178 36.69 -32.98 36.65
CA ALA A 178 35.77 -32.63 37.74
C ALA A 178 36.45 -32.64 39.12
N GLY A 179 37.29 -33.65 39.39
CA GLY A 179 38.07 -33.75 40.62
C GLY A 179 39.04 -32.59 40.83
N VAL A 180 39.75 -32.18 39.77
CA VAL A 180 40.64 -31.01 39.80
C VAL A 180 39.87 -29.72 40.12
N LEU A 181 38.72 -29.50 39.48
CA LEU A 181 37.85 -28.34 39.78
C LEU A 181 37.37 -28.35 41.23
N PHE A 182 37.01 -29.50 41.78
CA PHE A 182 36.58 -29.62 43.18
C PHE A 182 37.71 -29.29 44.16
N GLY A 183 38.91 -29.84 43.95
CA GLY A 183 40.10 -29.58 44.76
C GLY A 183 40.48 -28.10 44.78
N LEU A 184 40.50 -27.47 43.60
CA LEU A 184 40.68 -26.02 43.47
C LEU A 184 39.60 -25.25 44.24
N SER A 185 38.33 -25.67 44.16
CA SER A 185 37.23 -25.03 44.90
C SER A 185 37.44 -25.01 46.42
N LEU A 186 38.08 -26.03 46.99
CA LEU A 186 38.39 -26.12 48.41
C LEU A 186 39.63 -25.30 48.78
N TRP A 187 40.65 -25.29 47.93
CA TRP A 187 41.87 -24.51 48.14
C TRP A 187 41.62 -22.99 48.07
N LEU A 188 40.98 -22.51 46.99
CA LEU A 188 40.60 -21.09 46.87
C LEU A 188 39.54 -20.67 47.91
N GLY A 189 38.71 -21.62 48.39
CA GLY A 189 37.69 -21.37 49.41
C GLY A 189 38.22 -20.97 50.79
N LYS A 190 39.52 -21.09 51.03
CA LYS A 190 40.17 -20.60 52.26
C LYS A 190 40.46 -19.09 52.24
N LYS A 191 40.31 -18.42 51.08
CA LYS A 191 40.55 -16.97 50.91
C LYS A 191 39.23 -16.22 50.70
N SER A 192 39.06 -15.10 51.42
CA SER A 192 37.86 -14.25 51.35
C SER A 192 37.65 -13.65 49.95
N GLU A 193 38.71 -13.14 49.33
CA GLU A 193 38.74 -12.55 47.99
C GLU A 193 38.20 -13.51 46.91
N PHE A 194 38.55 -14.79 47.02
CA PHE A 194 38.21 -15.82 46.03
C PHE A 194 36.92 -16.58 46.37
N LYS A 195 36.12 -16.12 47.35
CA LYS A 195 34.89 -16.79 47.80
C LYS A 195 33.89 -17.04 46.67
N THR A 196 33.70 -16.08 45.75
CA THR A 196 32.83 -16.23 44.57
C THR A 196 33.39 -17.25 43.57
N VAL A 197 34.72 -17.25 43.35
CA VAL A 197 35.40 -18.19 42.46
C VAL A 197 35.37 -19.61 43.04
N SER A 198 35.55 -19.77 44.35
CA SER A 198 35.40 -21.03 45.08
C SER A 198 33.98 -21.60 44.95
N LEU A 199 32.93 -20.76 45.07
CA LEU A 199 31.55 -21.17 44.86
C LEU A 199 31.30 -21.60 43.40
N ALA A 200 31.80 -20.84 42.43
CA ALA A 200 31.69 -21.17 41.00
C ALA A 200 32.42 -22.48 40.65
N LEU A 201 33.65 -22.68 41.13
CA LEU A 201 34.41 -23.93 40.92
C LEU A 201 33.73 -25.14 41.59
N ARG A 202 33.12 -24.96 42.77
CA ARG A 202 32.39 -26.04 43.46
C ARG A 202 31.09 -26.40 42.74
N SER A 203 30.36 -25.40 42.26
CA SER A 203 29.16 -25.57 41.44
C SER A 203 29.50 -26.26 40.11
N GLY A 204 30.57 -25.81 39.43
CA GLY A 204 31.08 -26.41 38.21
C GLY A 204 31.53 -27.86 38.41
N ALA A 205 32.26 -28.17 39.48
CA ALA A 205 32.66 -29.55 39.78
C ALA A 205 31.46 -30.47 40.02
N ALA A 206 30.43 -30.02 40.75
CA ALA A 206 29.20 -30.79 40.95
C ALA A 206 28.40 -30.96 39.65
N ALA A 207 28.41 -29.98 38.76
CA ALA A 207 27.78 -30.07 37.43
C ALA A 207 28.53 -31.06 36.52
N VAL A 208 29.86 -31.01 36.43
CA VAL A 208 30.64 -31.96 35.62
C VAL A 208 30.51 -33.38 36.20
N PHE A 209 30.50 -33.53 37.53
CA PHE A 209 30.21 -34.82 38.17
C PHE A 209 28.84 -35.37 37.75
N LEU A 210 27.78 -34.57 37.79
CA LEU A 210 26.44 -34.95 37.33
C LEU A 210 26.44 -35.37 35.84
N PHE A 211 27.14 -34.64 34.96
CA PHE A 211 27.24 -35.01 33.55
C PHE A 211 28.08 -36.27 33.30
N VAL A 212 29.05 -36.60 34.15
CA VAL A 212 29.76 -37.89 34.10
C VAL A 212 28.86 -39.02 34.61
N SER A 213 28.13 -38.84 35.72
CA SER A 213 27.14 -39.80 36.23
C SER A 213 26.05 -40.13 35.21
N LEU A 214 25.66 -39.15 34.39
CA LEU A 214 24.78 -39.32 33.24
C LEU A 214 25.49 -40.05 32.09
N GLY A 215 26.65 -39.55 31.68
CA GLY A 215 27.38 -40.03 30.50
C GLY A 215 27.81 -41.50 30.60
N SER A 216 28.15 -41.97 31.81
CA SER A 216 28.55 -43.35 32.06
C SER A 216 27.48 -44.38 31.70
N GLY A 217 26.18 -44.05 31.81
CA GLY A 217 25.08 -44.97 31.51
C GLY A 217 24.28 -44.67 30.25
N TYR A 218 24.18 -43.39 29.85
CA TYR A 218 23.15 -42.94 28.89
C TYR A 218 23.67 -42.22 27.64
N ILE A 219 24.98 -41.97 27.50
CA ILE A 219 25.54 -41.27 26.32
C ILE A 219 26.47 -42.22 25.55
N GLU A 220 26.07 -42.63 24.34
CA GLU A 220 26.74 -43.67 23.54
C GLU A 220 28.27 -43.51 23.39
N THR A 221 28.76 -42.29 23.18
CA THR A 221 30.21 -42.01 23.02
C THR A 221 31.04 -42.09 24.31
N LEU A 222 30.39 -42.27 25.45
CA LEU A 222 30.92 -42.30 26.82
C LEU A 222 30.41 -43.49 27.68
N LYS A 223 29.43 -44.25 27.17
CA LYS A 223 28.72 -45.29 27.92
C LYS A 223 29.64 -46.47 28.24
N TRP A 224 29.58 -46.92 29.49
CA TRP A 224 30.25 -48.13 29.96
C TRP A 224 29.49 -48.86 31.08
N LEU A 225 28.45 -48.25 31.66
CA LEU A 225 27.49 -48.91 32.53
C LEU A 225 26.35 -49.49 31.70
N GLU A 226 26.14 -50.80 31.81
CA GLU A 226 25.12 -51.52 31.05
C GLU A 226 23.81 -51.73 31.84
N ASN A 227 23.89 -51.83 33.17
CA ASN A 227 22.73 -52.04 34.04
C ASN A 227 21.96 -50.73 34.32
N SER A 228 20.75 -50.63 33.78
CA SER A 228 19.87 -49.46 33.91
C SER A 228 19.56 -49.05 35.34
N TYR A 229 19.43 -49.99 36.29
CA TYR A 229 19.12 -49.66 37.69
C TYR A 229 20.34 -49.07 38.42
N ILE A 230 21.54 -49.59 38.13
CA ILE A 230 22.80 -49.04 38.66
C ILE A 230 23.05 -47.65 38.06
N ALA A 231 22.80 -47.48 36.76
CA ALA A 231 22.90 -46.18 36.10
C ALA A 231 21.89 -45.15 36.68
N LEU A 232 20.63 -45.54 36.95
CA LEU A 232 19.66 -44.68 37.64
C LEU A 232 20.10 -44.31 39.05
N PHE A 233 20.69 -45.24 39.81
CA PHE A 233 21.17 -44.99 41.18
C PHE A 233 22.38 -44.04 41.22
N VAL A 234 23.35 -44.24 40.31
CA VAL A 234 24.51 -43.35 40.14
C VAL A 234 24.05 -41.94 39.73
N LEU A 235 23.09 -41.85 38.81
CA LEU A 235 22.49 -40.58 38.39
C LEU A 235 21.72 -39.88 39.53
N ALA A 236 20.87 -40.60 40.27
CA ALA A 236 20.14 -40.05 41.41
C ALA A 236 21.09 -39.56 42.53
N SER A 237 22.19 -40.27 42.76
CA SER A 237 23.25 -39.85 43.68
C SER A 237 23.94 -38.56 43.20
N GLY A 238 24.23 -38.46 41.89
CA GLY A 238 24.72 -37.24 41.25
C GLY A 238 23.76 -36.06 41.41
N ILE A 239 22.46 -36.28 41.19
CA ILE A 239 21.40 -35.26 41.36
C ILE A 239 21.33 -34.78 42.80
N LEU A 240 21.37 -35.70 43.78
CA LEU A 240 21.32 -35.38 45.22
C LEU A 240 22.51 -34.50 45.63
N ILE A 241 23.73 -34.86 45.22
CA ILE A 241 24.95 -34.09 45.50
C ILE A 241 24.87 -32.71 44.83
N ASN A 242 24.47 -32.66 43.56
CA ASN A 242 24.25 -31.43 42.80
C ASN A 242 23.26 -30.48 43.52
N LEU A 243 22.07 -30.96 43.91
CA LEU A 243 21.09 -30.14 44.63
C LEU A 243 21.60 -29.70 46.01
N PHE A 244 22.24 -30.60 46.76
CA PHE A 244 22.82 -30.26 48.07
C PHE A 244 23.85 -29.14 47.96
N THR A 245 24.74 -29.17 46.95
CA THR A 245 25.68 -28.06 46.71
C THR A 245 24.98 -26.76 46.33
N GLY A 246 23.89 -26.82 45.56
CA GLY A 246 23.07 -25.66 45.20
C GLY A 246 22.39 -25.01 46.41
N TYR A 247 21.58 -25.74 47.18
CA TYR A 247 20.88 -25.18 48.34
C TYR A 247 21.85 -24.76 49.46
N ARG A 248 22.97 -25.49 49.67
CA ARG A 248 24.00 -25.13 50.66
C ARG A 248 24.72 -23.82 50.34
N SER A 249 24.67 -23.32 49.09
CA SER A 249 25.24 -22.02 48.72
C SER A 249 24.50 -20.82 49.34
N LYS A 250 23.23 -21.00 49.77
CA LYS A 250 22.28 -19.92 50.13
C LYS A 250 22.09 -18.84 49.07
N ASN A 251 22.47 -19.10 47.81
CA ASN A 251 22.32 -18.16 46.70
C ASN A 251 21.23 -18.66 45.73
N GLU A 252 20.26 -17.79 45.46
CA GLU A 252 19.09 -18.04 44.61
C GLU A 252 19.49 -18.46 43.17
N THR A 253 20.59 -17.93 42.64
CA THR A 253 21.05 -18.28 41.28
C THR A 253 21.66 -19.68 41.20
N PHE A 254 22.53 -20.05 42.16
CA PHE A 254 23.13 -21.39 42.20
C PHE A 254 22.08 -22.46 42.53
N ALA A 255 21.17 -22.22 43.48
CA ALA A 255 20.06 -23.13 43.76
C ALA A 255 19.21 -23.37 42.50
N SER A 256 18.88 -22.32 41.76
CA SER A 256 18.13 -22.41 40.50
C SER A 256 18.87 -23.18 39.40
N LEU A 257 20.17 -22.91 39.22
CA LEU A 257 21.02 -23.62 38.25
C LEU A 257 21.09 -25.12 38.55
N HIS A 258 21.34 -25.48 39.80
CA HIS A 258 21.44 -26.89 40.21
C HIS A 258 20.07 -27.61 40.11
N THR A 259 18.94 -26.94 40.38
CA THR A 259 17.60 -27.50 40.11
C THR A 259 17.40 -27.77 38.62
N ILE A 260 17.72 -26.83 37.73
CA ILE A 260 17.62 -27.05 36.26
C ILE A 260 18.50 -28.23 35.83
N LEU A 261 19.75 -28.28 36.28
CA LEU A 261 20.68 -29.36 35.93
C LEU A 261 20.16 -30.74 36.40
N GLY A 262 19.57 -30.82 37.60
CA GLY A 262 18.95 -32.05 38.09
C GLY A 262 17.74 -32.50 37.25
N LEU A 263 16.91 -31.55 36.81
CA LEU A 263 15.75 -31.82 35.96
C LEU A 263 16.13 -32.25 34.53
N VAL A 264 17.17 -31.64 33.94
CA VAL A 264 17.73 -32.08 32.66
C VAL A 264 18.32 -33.49 32.79
N ALA A 265 19.07 -33.75 33.86
CA ALA A 265 19.70 -35.04 34.09
C ALA A 265 18.68 -36.19 34.27
N VAL A 266 17.62 -35.99 35.08
CA VAL A 266 16.58 -37.02 35.31
C VAL A 266 15.68 -37.27 34.09
N SER A 267 15.69 -36.37 33.10
CA SER A 267 14.86 -36.47 31.89
C SER A 267 15.43 -37.40 30.82
N ILE A 268 16.74 -37.64 30.82
CA ILE A 268 17.45 -38.38 29.74
C ILE A 268 17.31 -39.91 29.84
N PRO A 269 17.23 -40.55 31.03
CA PRO A 269 16.80 -41.93 31.16
C PRO A 269 15.36 -42.17 30.67
N GLN A 270 15.01 -43.43 30.45
CA GLN A 270 13.65 -43.84 30.09
C GLN A 270 12.64 -43.47 31.19
N ALA A 271 11.54 -42.82 30.80
CA ALA A 271 10.47 -42.40 31.69
C ALA A 271 9.80 -43.57 32.42
N SER A 272 9.71 -43.45 33.75
CA SER A 272 9.01 -44.39 34.64
C SER A 272 8.33 -43.65 35.80
N GLY A 273 7.45 -44.30 36.56
CA GLY A 273 6.87 -43.70 37.78
C GLY A 273 7.94 -43.21 38.77
N PHE A 274 9.08 -43.90 38.85
CA PHE A 274 10.23 -43.49 39.66
C PHE A 274 10.84 -42.17 39.18
N THR A 275 11.07 -41.97 37.89
CA THR A 275 11.64 -40.70 37.38
C THR A 275 10.69 -39.53 37.58
N LEU A 276 9.36 -39.72 37.53
CA LEU A 276 8.40 -38.67 37.89
C LEU A 276 8.43 -38.35 39.39
N GLY A 277 8.48 -39.37 40.26
CA GLY A 277 8.60 -39.17 41.71
C GLY A 277 9.86 -38.39 42.07
N VAL A 278 11.01 -38.74 41.47
CA VAL A 278 12.26 -37.97 41.60
C VAL A 278 12.12 -36.55 41.05
N THR A 279 11.46 -36.37 39.90
CA THR A 279 11.19 -35.04 39.30
C THR A 279 10.38 -34.12 40.23
N ALA A 280 9.40 -34.67 40.97
CA ALA A 280 8.67 -33.92 41.99
C ALA A 280 9.54 -33.62 43.24
N LEU A 281 10.31 -34.61 43.71
CA LEU A 281 11.20 -34.48 44.88
C LEU A 281 12.35 -33.48 44.67
N ILE A 282 12.83 -33.31 43.43
CA ILE A 282 13.79 -32.25 43.06
C ILE A 282 13.22 -30.85 43.33
N CYS A 283 11.90 -30.67 43.13
CA CYS A 283 11.24 -29.37 43.09
C CYS A 283 10.58 -28.96 44.41
N LEU A 284 10.07 -29.91 45.20
CA LEU A 284 9.40 -29.64 46.48
C LEU A 284 10.24 -28.80 47.47
N PRO A 285 11.57 -29.01 47.64
CA PRO A 285 12.39 -28.17 48.53
C PRO A 285 12.39 -26.68 48.13
N GLY A 286 12.35 -26.36 46.84
CA GLY A 286 12.29 -24.99 46.35
C GLY A 286 10.96 -24.30 46.64
N VAL A 287 9.85 -25.04 46.56
CA VAL A 287 8.51 -24.56 46.95
C VAL A 287 8.45 -24.30 48.46
N VAL A 288 8.97 -25.22 49.28
CA VAL A 288 8.99 -25.10 50.76
C VAL A 288 9.88 -23.94 51.22
N TRP A 289 11.07 -23.75 50.62
CA TRP A 289 11.95 -22.63 50.96
C TRP A 289 11.31 -21.28 50.63
N ASN A 290 10.66 -21.17 49.47
CA ASN A 290 9.96 -19.95 49.06
C ASN A 290 8.61 -19.71 49.79
N TYR A 291 8.06 -20.71 50.49
CA TYR A 291 6.98 -20.45 51.47
C TYR A 291 7.50 -19.65 52.67
N SER A 292 8.76 -19.86 53.05
CA SER A 292 9.43 -19.18 54.19
C SER A 292 10.02 -17.81 53.83
N GLU A 293 10.77 -17.71 52.73
CA GLU A 293 11.43 -16.48 52.22
C GLU A 293 10.88 -16.03 50.87
N LYS A 294 10.92 -14.74 50.55
CA LYS A 294 10.50 -14.20 49.24
C LYS A 294 11.60 -14.40 48.17
N ARG A 295 11.61 -15.57 47.52
CA ARG A 295 12.60 -16.08 46.53
C ARG A 295 11.95 -16.38 45.18
N GLN A 296 11.40 -15.34 44.56
CA GLN A 296 10.48 -15.46 43.43
C GLN A 296 11.13 -16.03 42.15
N LEU A 297 12.40 -15.72 41.90
CA LEU A 297 13.09 -16.23 40.70
C LEU A 297 13.31 -17.74 40.83
N HIS A 298 13.67 -18.20 42.03
CA HIS A 298 13.79 -19.63 42.31
C HIS A 298 12.45 -20.37 42.19
N LEU A 299 11.35 -19.83 42.75
CA LEU A 299 10.02 -20.45 42.59
C LEU A 299 9.64 -20.62 41.11
N LEU A 300 9.87 -19.57 40.30
CA LEU A 300 9.57 -19.60 38.88
C LEU A 300 10.41 -20.65 38.14
N VAL A 301 11.73 -20.72 38.41
CA VAL A 301 12.59 -21.76 37.83
C VAL A 301 12.15 -23.17 38.25
N VAL A 302 11.77 -23.35 39.51
CA VAL A 302 11.28 -24.63 40.04
C VAL A 302 9.98 -25.06 39.35
N SER A 303 8.98 -24.18 39.20
CA SER A 303 7.70 -24.54 38.59
C SER A 303 7.76 -24.67 37.07
N THR A 304 8.48 -23.79 36.37
CA THR A 304 8.72 -23.90 34.92
C THR A 304 9.56 -25.15 34.60
N GLY A 305 10.58 -25.45 35.41
CA GLY A 305 11.40 -26.64 35.25
C GLY A 305 10.61 -27.93 35.49
N PHE A 306 9.83 -28.00 36.58
CA PHE A 306 8.95 -29.13 36.86
C PHE A 306 7.94 -29.35 35.72
N PHE A 307 7.33 -28.27 35.21
CA PHE A 307 6.40 -28.34 34.08
C PHE A 307 7.05 -28.90 32.81
N ALA A 308 8.25 -28.41 32.44
CA ALA A 308 8.95 -28.90 31.26
C ALA A 308 9.35 -30.39 31.38
N ALA A 309 9.87 -30.80 32.54
CA ALA A 309 10.23 -32.19 32.80
C ALA A 309 8.99 -33.10 32.85
N HIS A 310 7.89 -32.65 33.44
CA HIS A 310 6.61 -33.38 33.47
C HIS A 310 6.02 -33.57 32.07
N LEU A 311 6.01 -32.53 31.22
CA LEU A 311 5.56 -32.65 29.83
C LEU A 311 6.41 -33.65 29.03
N PHE A 312 7.74 -33.61 29.18
CA PHE A 312 8.66 -34.49 28.49
C PHE A 312 8.50 -35.96 28.95
N TRP A 313 8.38 -36.17 30.26
CA TRP A 313 8.08 -37.48 30.85
C TRP A 313 6.72 -38.03 30.38
N ASN A 314 5.67 -37.21 30.39
CA ASN A 314 4.33 -37.58 29.93
C ASN A 314 4.35 -37.99 28.45
N HIS A 315 5.10 -37.25 27.61
CA HIS A 315 5.26 -37.57 26.20
C HIS A 315 5.98 -38.90 25.97
N GLN A 316 7.06 -39.20 26.72
CA GLN A 316 7.74 -40.50 26.60
C GLN A 316 6.79 -41.66 26.95
N ILE A 317 6.15 -41.61 28.13
CA ILE A 317 5.44 -42.77 28.70
C ILE A 317 4.02 -42.97 28.16
N TYR A 318 3.30 -41.91 27.77
CA TYR A 318 1.93 -41.96 27.24
C TYR A 318 1.85 -41.58 25.74
N SER A 319 2.95 -41.81 25.00
CA SER A 319 3.03 -41.62 23.55
C SER A 319 2.05 -42.50 22.76
N VAL A 320 1.80 -43.72 23.24
CA VAL A 320 0.99 -44.75 22.54
C VAL A 320 -0.47 -44.77 23.00
N SER A 321 -0.73 -44.56 24.30
CA SER A 321 -2.06 -44.60 24.88
C SER A 321 -2.18 -43.62 26.06
N LYS A 322 -3.41 -43.13 26.30
CA LYS A 322 -3.69 -42.27 27.46
C LYS A 322 -3.93 -43.12 28.72
N PRO A 323 -3.51 -42.65 29.91
CA PRO A 323 -3.77 -43.36 31.17
C PRO A 323 -5.26 -43.44 31.50
N VAL A 324 -5.70 -44.58 32.01
CA VAL A 324 -7.08 -44.87 32.39
C VAL A 324 -7.12 -45.46 33.81
N GLY A 325 -8.18 -45.16 34.56
CA GLY A 325 -8.35 -45.71 35.91
C GLY A 325 -7.28 -45.19 36.89
N ILE A 326 -6.72 -46.10 37.69
CA ILE A 326 -5.85 -45.79 38.85
C ILE A 326 -4.51 -45.17 38.44
N GLU A 327 -4.01 -45.44 37.22
CA GLU A 327 -2.75 -44.87 36.70
C GLU A 327 -2.73 -43.33 36.68
N VAL A 328 -3.90 -42.70 36.59
CA VAL A 328 -4.06 -41.24 36.63
C VAL A 328 -3.75 -40.66 38.02
N VAL A 329 -3.89 -41.44 39.09
CA VAL A 329 -3.82 -40.94 40.48
C VAL A 329 -2.39 -40.56 40.85
N PHE A 330 -1.39 -41.40 40.55
CA PHE A 330 -0.01 -41.15 40.96
C PHE A 330 0.61 -39.89 40.31
N PRO A 331 0.45 -39.62 39.00
CA PRO A 331 0.87 -38.36 38.41
C PRO A 331 0.15 -37.14 39.02
N ILE A 332 -1.16 -37.21 39.28
CA ILE A 332 -1.89 -36.11 39.93
C ILE A 332 -1.36 -35.84 41.35
N LEU A 333 -1.03 -36.89 42.12
CA LEU A 333 -0.38 -36.75 43.43
C LEU A 333 1.04 -36.14 43.36
N CYS A 334 1.74 -36.25 42.23
CA CYS A 334 3.01 -35.55 42.01
C CYS A 334 2.82 -34.08 41.56
N ILE A 335 1.79 -33.82 40.76
CA ILE A 335 1.49 -32.50 40.15
C ILE A 335 0.93 -31.51 41.19
N LEU A 336 -0.05 -31.94 41.99
CA LEU A 336 -0.78 -31.05 42.90
C LEU A 336 0.12 -30.40 43.97
N PRO A 337 1.00 -31.13 44.70
CA PRO A 337 1.82 -30.52 45.76
C PRO A 337 2.77 -29.44 45.24
N VAL A 338 3.32 -29.61 44.03
CA VAL A 338 4.26 -28.64 43.43
C VAL A 338 3.52 -27.37 42.98
N PHE A 339 2.49 -27.48 42.13
CA PHE A 339 1.82 -26.29 41.59
C PHE A 339 0.84 -25.65 42.58
N CYS A 340 0.03 -26.42 43.32
CA CYS A 340 -0.87 -25.83 44.32
C CYS A 340 -0.07 -25.25 45.50
N GLY A 341 1.05 -25.87 45.88
CA GLY A 341 2.01 -25.27 46.82
C GLY A 341 2.53 -23.93 46.32
N ALA A 342 3.02 -23.88 45.07
CA ALA A 342 3.52 -22.65 44.45
C ALA A 342 2.45 -21.54 44.28
N LEU A 343 1.17 -21.88 44.11
CA LEU A 343 0.06 -20.93 44.12
C LEU A 343 -0.27 -20.42 45.53
N LEU A 344 -0.29 -21.30 46.53
CA LEU A 344 -0.65 -20.95 47.92
C LEU A 344 0.36 -19.99 48.58
N VAL A 345 1.64 -20.04 48.18
CA VAL A 345 2.67 -19.08 48.66
C VAL A 345 2.24 -17.61 48.47
N HIS A 346 1.54 -17.28 47.39
CA HIS A 346 1.14 -15.90 47.09
C HIS A 346 0.02 -15.36 47.98
N TYR A 347 -0.72 -16.23 48.70
CA TYR A 347 -1.72 -15.82 49.70
C TYR A 347 -1.10 -15.49 51.07
N ARG A 348 0.24 -15.61 51.21
CA ARG A 348 0.97 -15.27 52.45
C ARG A 348 1.09 -13.75 52.61
N GLU A 349 0.10 -13.21 53.31
CA GLU A 349 -0.10 -11.80 53.67
C GLU A 349 1.19 -11.08 54.11
N THR A 350 2.00 -11.70 54.97
CA THR A 350 3.27 -11.13 55.48
C THR A 350 4.33 -10.87 54.40
N LEU A 351 4.19 -11.42 53.19
CA LEU A 351 5.10 -11.23 52.06
C LEU A 351 4.48 -10.46 50.88
N TYR A 352 3.15 -10.39 50.82
CA TYR A 352 2.38 -9.95 49.64
C TYR A 352 1.26 -8.93 49.92
N GLY A 353 0.95 -8.60 51.18
CA GLY A 353 -0.09 -7.64 51.59
C GLY A 353 0.23 -6.16 51.33
N LYS A 354 1.10 -5.84 50.37
CA LYS A 354 1.37 -4.44 49.97
C LYS A 354 0.33 -3.94 48.98
N LYS A 355 0.02 -2.64 49.05
CA LYS A 355 -0.90 -1.96 48.10
C LYS A 355 -0.28 -1.66 46.72
N GLU A 356 1.02 -1.93 46.56
CA GLU A 356 1.78 -1.73 45.33
C GLU A 356 1.67 -2.94 44.38
N PHE A 357 1.77 -2.68 43.08
CA PHE A 357 1.65 -3.69 42.03
C PHE A 357 3.02 -4.33 41.73
N GLU A 358 3.25 -5.56 42.18
CA GLU A 358 4.46 -6.33 41.85
C GLU A 358 4.23 -7.19 40.59
N LEU A 359 4.91 -6.85 39.48
CA LEU A 359 4.78 -7.56 38.20
C LEU A 359 5.31 -9.02 38.24
N PHE A 360 6.36 -9.28 39.01
CA PHE A 360 7.03 -10.58 39.04
C PHE A 360 6.19 -11.71 39.67
N PRO A 361 5.61 -11.58 40.89
CA PRO A 361 4.74 -12.61 41.44
C PRO A 361 3.45 -12.78 40.64
N LEU A 362 2.94 -11.71 40.00
CA LEU A 362 1.81 -11.81 39.06
C LEU A 362 2.12 -12.77 37.91
N VAL A 363 3.29 -12.62 37.26
CA VAL A 363 3.74 -13.51 36.18
C VAL A 363 3.92 -14.94 36.71
N SER A 364 4.56 -15.13 37.86
CA SER A 364 4.72 -16.46 38.48
C SER A 364 3.37 -17.12 38.80
N HIS A 365 2.40 -16.37 39.34
CA HIS A 365 1.06 -16.88 39.67
C HIS A 365 0.27 -17.31 38.43
N LEU A 366 0.28 -16.49 37.37
CA LEU A 366 -0.38 -16.81 36.10
C LEU A 366 0.27 -18.00 35.40
N LEU A 367 1.60 -18.13 35.46
CA LEU A 367 2.31 -19.30 34.92
C LEU A 367 2.00 -20.56 35.73
N ASN A 368 1.99 -20.50 37.07
CA ASN A 368 1.64 -21.66 37.91
C ASN A 368 0.19 -22.14 37.65
N TRP A 369 -0.77 -21.22 37.49
CA TRP A 369 -2.14 -21.57 37.08
C TRP A 369 -2.19 -22.23 35.69
N SER A 370 -1.40 -21.71 34.74
CA SER A 370 -1.30 -22.26 33.39
C SER A 370 -0.69 -23.65 33.37
N TYR A 371 0.40 -23.87 34.12
CA TYR A 371 1.10 -25.14 34.24
C TYR A 371 0.22 -26.21 34.90
N LEU A 372 -0.49 -25.85 35.98
CA LEU A 372 -1.46 -26.73 36.64
C LEU A 372 -2.58 -27.15 35.66
N GLY A 373 -3.17 -26.18 34.95
CA GLY A 373 -4.24 -26.43 33.98
C GLY A 373 -3.80 -27.35 32.84
N ILE A 374 -2.66 -27.07 32.20
CA ILE A 374 -2.12 -27.88 31.09
C ILE A 374 -1.77 -29.30 31.58
N SER A 375 -1.15 -29.42 32.75
CA SER A 375 -0.77 -30.73 33.32
C SER A 375 -2.00 -31.58 33.62
N LEU A 376 -3.05 -31.02 34.22
CA LEU A 376 -4.30 -31.75 34.50
C LEU A 376 -5.07 -32.13 33.22
N ILE A 377 -5.01 -31.32 32.16
CA ILE A 377 -5.65 -31.63 30.87
C ILE A 377 -5.10 -32.92 30.24
N GLN A 378 -3.82 -33.27 30.48
CA GLN A 378 -3.25 -34.53 29.96
C GLN A 378 -3.94 -35.77 30.54
N TYR A 379 -4.39 -35.71 31.80
CA TYR A 379 -5.04 -36.80 32.53
C TYR A 379 -6.58 -36.69 32.57
N SER A 380 -7.15 -35.66 31.93
CA SER A 380 -8.59 -35.42 31.91
C SER A 380 -9.32 -36.50 31.07
N GLN A 381 -10.05 -37.37 31.75
CA GLN A 381 -10.94 -38.36 31.14
C GLN A 381 -12.19 -37.65 30.57
N LYS A 382 -12.75 -38.13 29.45
CA LYS A 382 -13.96 -37.57 28.81
C LYS A 382 -15.25 -37.91 29.57
N SER A 383 -15.31 -37.61 30.87
CA SER A 383 -16.41 -37.98 31.77
C SER A 383 -17.32 -36.79 32.07
N LYS A 384 -18.64 -37.03 32.21
CA LYS A 384 -19.65 -36.02 32.58
C LYS A 384 -19.38 -35.35 33.93
N TYR A 385 -18.72 -36.05 34.86
CA TYR A 385 -18.32 -35.50 36.16
C TYR A 385 -17.31 -34.34 36.04
N SER A 386 -16.56 -34.24 34.94
CA SER A 386 -15.61 -33.15 34.69
C SER A 386 -16.29 -31.79 34.63
N THR A 387 -17.53 -31.72 34.12
CA THR A 387 -18.34 -30.49 34.11
C THR A 387 -18.62 -30.00 35.53
N ILE A 388 -19.03 -30.91 36.41
CA ILE A 388 -19.36 -30.61 37.82
C ILE A 388 -18.07 -30.18 38.56
N LEU A 389 -16.96 -30.87 38.31
CA LEU A 389 -15.66 -30.55 38.90
C LEU A 389 -15.13 -29.17 38.44
N LEU A 390 -15.35 -28.77 37.19
CA LEU A 390 -14.98 -27.44 36.68
C LEU A 390 -15.81 -26.32 37.35
N PHE A 391 -17.13 -26.51 37.51
CA PHE A 391 -17.96 -25.54 38.26
C PHE A 391 -17.57 -25.46 39.75
N LEU A 392 -17.25 -26.59 40.40
CA LEU A 392 -16.73 -26.61 41.77
C LEU A 392 -15.38 -25.89 41.88
N ALA A 393 -14.44 -26.16 40.96
CA ALA A 393 -13.15 -25.49 40.91
C ALA A 393 -13.31 -23.97 40.72
N ALA A 394 -14.23 -23.55 39.85
CA ALA A 394 -14.56 -22.14 39.68
C ALA A 394 -15.09 -21.52 40.98
N GLY A 395 -16.02 -22.18 41.66
CA GLY A 395 -16.55 -21.73 42.96
C GLY A 395 -15.48 -21.59 44.05
N ILE A 396 -14.53 -22.53 44.11
CA ILE A 396 -13.39 -22.48 45.03
C ILE A 396 -12.48 -21.27 44.69
N VAL A 397 -12.15 -21.06 43.42
CA VAL A 397 -11.30 -19.91 43.00
C VAL A 397 -12.02 -18.58 43.18
N TRP A 398 -13.35 -18.51 42.98
CA TRP A 398 -14.19 -17.35 43.30
C TRP A 398 -14.16 -17.00 44.79
N PHE A 399 -14.16 -18.01 45.66
CA PHE A 399 -14.02 -17.84 47.10
C PHE A 399 -12.59 -17.40 47.49
N LEU A 400 -11.56 -18.00 46.90
CA LEU A 400 -10.16 -17.60 47.12
C LEU A 400 -9.87 -16.17 46.66
N SER A 401 -10.39 -15.77 45.49
CA SER A 401 -10.42 -14.37 45.01
C SER A 401 -11.08 -13.46 46.06
N SER A 402 -12.25 -13.85 46.56
CA SER A 402 -12.98 -13.10 47.59
C SER A 402 -12.21 -13.02 48.93
N ASN A 403 -11.35 -14.00 49.24
CA ASN A 403 -10.46 -13.98 50.39
C ASN A 403 -9.23 -13.08 50.16
N ALA A 404 -8.63 -13.10 48.97
CA ALA A 404 -7.57 -12.16 48.58
C ALA A 404 -8.03 -10.69 48.67
N LYS A 405 -9.31 -10.42 48.34
CA LYS A 405 -9.96 -9.12 48.55
C LYS A 405 -10.07 -8.73 50.04
N ARG A 406 -10.34 -9.68 50.93
CA ARG A 406 -10.35 -9.43 52.40
C ARG A 406 -8.96 -9.11 52.94
N LYS A 407 -7.90 -9.67 52.35
CA LYS A 407 -6.49 -9.41 52.68
C LYS A 407 -5.88 -8.20 51.96
N GLU A 408 -6.70 -7.35 51.34
CA GLU A 408 -6.31 -6.20 50.50
C GLU A 408 -5.34 -6.50 49.32
N ILE A 409 -5.11 -7.77 48.95
CA ILE A 409 -4.17 -8.16 47.87
C ILE A 409 -4.83 -7.94 46.50
N SER A 410 -4.83 -6.67 46.06
CA SER A 410 -5.61 -6.19 44.92
C SER A 410 -5.30 -6.90 43.58
N TRP A 411 -4.04 -7.25 43.32
CA TRP A 411 -3.64 -7.94 42.08
C TRP A 411 -4.09 -9.41 42.06
N LEU A 412 -4.03 -10.09 43.21
CA LEU A 412 -4.39 -11.50 43.38
C LEU A 412 -5.92 -11.69 43.30
N PHE A 413 -6.67 -10.79 43.95
CA PHE A 413 -8.13 -10.71 43.77
C PHE A 413 -8.51 -10.68 42.28
N LEU A 414 -7.87 -9.81 41.51
CA LEU A 414 -8.13 -9.62 40.08
C LEU A 414 -7.76 -10.84 39.23
N THR A 415 -6.59 -11.47 39.45
CA THR A 415 -6.24 -12.69 38.70
C THR A 415 -7.19 -13.82 38.99
N ASP A 416 -7.51 -14.06 40.26
CA ASP A 416 -8.32 -15.20 40.64
C ASP A 416 -9.78 -15.00 40.20
N ARG A 417 -10.28 -13.76 40.12
CA ARG A 417 -11.60 -13.43 39.53
C ARG A 417 -11.67 -13.86 38.06
N LEU A 418 -10.58 -13.64 37.32
CA LEU A 418 -10.47 -13.94 35.89
C LEU A 418 -10.15 -15.42 35.61
N VAL A 419 -9.41 -16.10 36.49
CA VAL A 419 -9.23 -17.56 36.45
C VAL A 419 -10.56 -18.26 36.77
N SER A 420 -11.29 -17.80 37.78
CA SER A 420 -12.65 -18.29 38.07
C SER A 420 -13.57 -18.13 36.87
N GLN A 421 -13.56 -16.98 36.20
CA GLN A 421 -14.37 -16.77 35.00
C GLN A 421 -13.96 -17.74 33.87
N SER A 422 -12.66 -17.94 33.67
CA SER A 422 -12.13 -18.90 32.69
C SER A 422 -12.62 -20.34 32.98
N LEU A 423 -12.70 -20.73 34.25
CA LEU A 423 -13.23 -22.03 34.66
C LEU A 423 -14.75 -22.16 34.44
N ILE A 424 -15.54 -21.10 34.66
CA ILE A 424 -16.97 -21.07 34.32
C ILE A 424 -17.16 -21.26 32.81
N VAL A 425 -16.42 -20.52 31.98
CA VAL A 425 -16.47 -20.63 30.51
C VAL A 425 -16.11 -22.05 30.05
N LEU A 426 -15.06 -22.66 30.62
CA LEU A 426 -14.68 -24.05 30.32
C LEU A 426 -15.74 -25.07 30.79
N ALA A 427 -16.38 -24.83 31.95
CA ALA A 427 -17.47 -25.66 32.43
C ALA A 427 -18.67 -25.62 31.48
N ILE A 428 -19.05 -24.43 30.98
CA ILE A 428 -20.12 -24.25 29.98
C ILE A 428 -19.75 -24.97 28.67
N PHE A 429 -18.53 -24.84 28.15
CA PHE A 429 -18.12 -25.60 26.96
C PHE A 429 -18.15 -27.12 27.20
N SER A 430 -17.88 -27.60 28.41
CA SER A 430 -17.96 -29.03 28.74
C SER A 430 -19.39 -29.59 28.75
N LEU A 431 -20.43 -28.75 28.68
CA LEU A 431 -21.82 -29.18 28.48
C LEU A 431 -22.03 -29.93 27.15
N HIS A 432 -21.10 -29.86 26.20
CA HIS A 432 -21.10 -30.74 25.03
C HIS A 432 -21.03 -32.24 25.41
N LEU A 433 -20.40 -32.59 26.54
CA LEU A 433 -20.41 -33.96 27.11
C LEU A 433 -21.81 -34.39 27.59
N TRP A 434 -22.75 -33.45 27.69
CA TRP A 434 -24.15 -33.65 28.06
C TRP A 434 -25.08 -33.55 26.83
N SER A 435 -24.54 -33.75 25.63
CA SER A 435 -25.27 -33.73 24.34
C SER A 435 -26.00 -32.42 24.01
N LEU A 436 -25.60 -31.31 24.63
CA LEU A 436 -26.09 -29.98 24.29
C LEU A 436 -25.47 -29.47 22.98
N GLY A 437 -26.31 -28.88 22.11
CA GLY A 437 -25.91 -28.33 20.83
C GLY A 437 -25.07 -27.04 20.96
N ASN A 438 -24.19 -26.80 19.99
CA ASN A 438 -23.19 -25.73 20.04
C ASN A 438 -23.82 -24.33 20.20
N LEU A 439 -24.94 -24.05 19.54
CA LEU A 439 -25.65 -22.78 19.68
C LEU A 439 -26.31 -22.62 21.07
N SER A 440 -26.84 -23.70 21.65
CA SER A 440 -27.37 -23.69 23.01
C SER A 440 -26.26 -23.41 24.04
N ILE A 441 -25.07 -23.99 23.84
CA ILE A 441 -23.88 -23.72 24.66
C ILE A 441 -23.45 -22.25 24.54
N LEU A 442 -23.40 -21.70 23.32
CA LEU A 442 -23.09 -20.27 23.10
C LEU A 442 -24.17 -19.32 23.63
N ALA A 443 -25.44 -19.72 23.61
CA ALA A 443 -26.55 -18.95 24.19
C ALA A 443 -26.47 -18.89 25.73
N ILE A 444 -26.17 -20.03 26.38
CA ILE A 444 -25.90 -20.11 27.83
C ILE A 444 -24.68 -19.24 28.18
N LEU A 445 -23.61 -19.30 27.38
CA LEU A 445 -22.40 -18.51 27.58
C LEU A 445 -22.67 -16.99 27.41
N ALA A 446 -23.46 -16.59 26.43
CA ALA A 446 -23.84 -15.19 26.22
C ALA A 446 -24.69 -14.63 27.38
N LEU A 447 -25.63 -15.44 27.91
CA LEU A 447 -26.41 -15.09 29.09
C LEU A 447 -25.53 -14.97 30.35
N GLU A 448 -24.62 -15.91 30.57
CA GLU A 448 -23.69 -15.89 31.69
C GLU A 448 -22.79 -14.64 31.66
N ILE A 449 -22.28 -14.25 30.49
CA ILE A 449 -21.41 -13.08 30.36
C ILE A 449 -22.14 -11.74 30.57
N LEU A 450 -23.45 -11.66 30.29
CA LEU A 450 -24.28 -10.53 30.72
C LEU A 450 -24.38 -10.46 32.26
N ILE A 451 -24.55 -11.61 32.93
CA ILE A 451 -24.59 -11.70 34.39
C ILE A 451 -23.22 -11.35 35.00
N PHE A 452 -22.12 -11.91 34.49
CA PHE A 452 -20.75 -11.56 34.90
C PHE A 452 -20.46 -10.06 34.72
N SER A 453 -20.90 -9.47 33.61
CA SER A 453 -20.77 -8.03 33.38
C SER A 453 -21.55 -7.20 34.39
N TRP A 454 -22.80 -7.59 34.70
CA TRP A 454 -23.60 -6.95 35.75
C TRP A 454 -22.90 -7.00 37.12
N ILE A 455 -22.27 -8.14 37.46
CA ILE A 455 -21.46 -8.27 38.68
C ILE A 455 -20.24 -7.34 38.63
N CYS A 456 -19.49 -7.30 37.53
CA CYS A 456 -18.34 -6.41 37.36
C CYS A 456 -18.72 -4.92 37.50
N PHE A 457 -19.86 -4.51 36.96
CA PHE A 457 -20.40 -3.15 37.10
C PHE A 457 -20.84 -2.80 38.54
N LYS A 458 -21.11 -3.80 39.39
CA LYS A 458 -21.39 -3.63 40.83
C LYS A 458 -20.11 -3.60 41.68
N GLU A 459 -19.01 -4.16 41.17
CA GLU A 459 -17.70 -4.14 41.86
C GLU A 459 -16.93 -2.82 41.71
N ASN A 460 -17.41 -1.89 40.86
CA ASN A 460 -16.84 -0.56 40.61
C ASN A 460 -15.34 -0.54 40.23
N ASN A 461 -14.83 -1.65 39.67
CA ASN A 461 -13.44 -1.76 39.24
C ASN A 461 -13.34 -1.59 37.72
N ARG A 462 -12.82 -0.43 37.27
CA ARG A 462 -12.64 -0.06 35.85
C ARG A 462 -11.86 -1.07 35.00
N PHE A 463 -11.06 -1.96 35.60
CA PHE A 463 -10.43 -3.06 34.86
C PHE A 463 -11.44 -4.17 34.54
N LEU A 464 -12.17 -4.66 35.56
CA LEU A 464 -13.17 -5.71 35.38
C LEU A 464 -14.32 -5.24 34.48
N GLU A 465 -14.79 -3.99 34.62
CA GLU A 465 -15.78 -3.38 33.70
C GLU A 465 -15.31 -3.41 32.23
N ARG A 466 -14.02 -3.17 31.96
CA ARG A 466 -13.47 -3.24 30.61
C ARG A 466 -13.33 -4.68 30.10
N VAL A 467 -12.88 -5.60 30.94
CA VAL A 467 -12.75 -7.02 30.57
C VAL A 467 -14.13 -7.64 30.30
N SER A 468 -15.14 -7.34 31.12
CA SER A 468 -16.48 -7.88 30.93
C SER A 468 -17.17 -7.33 29.68
N LEU A 469 -16.98 -6.05 29.34
CA LEU A 469 -17.41 -5.47 28.06
C LEU A 469 -16.68 -6.08 26.86
N SER A 470 -15.38 -6.36 26.99
CA SER A 470 -14.59 -7.01 25.94
C SER A 470 -15.09 -8.44 25.69
N LEU A 471 -15.34 -9.18 26.77
CA LEU A 471 -15.86 -10.54 26.74
C LEU A 471 -17.31 -10.60 26.21
N THR A 472 -18.15 -9.62 26.56
CA THR A 472 -19.51 -9.46 25.99
C THR A 472 -19.44 -9.23 24.48
N THR A 473 -18.61 -8.30 24.03
CA THR A 473 -18.41 -8.01 22.61
C THR A 473 -17.91 -9.25 21.86
N LEU A 474 -16.94 -9.98 22.44
CA LEU A 474 -16.38 -11.19 21.85
C LEU A 474 -17.42 -12.32 21.73
N VAL A 475 -18.14 -12.66 22.78
CA VAL A 475 -19.07 -13.81 22.76
C VAL A 475 -20.34 -13.52 21.98
N PHE A 476 -20.88 -12.29 22.01
CA PHE A 476 -21.96 -11.95 21.08
C PHE A 476 -21.48 -11.99 19.62
N GLY A 477 -20.25 -11.55 19.34
CA GLY A 477 -19.63 -11.74 18.02
C GLY A 477 -19.54 -13.20 17.57
N ILE A 478 -19.13 -14.11 18.48
CA ILE A 478 -19.07 -15.56 18.22
C ILE A 478 -20.48 -16.15 18.03
N LEU A 479 -21.45 -15.80 18.87
CA LEU A 479 -22.84 -16.24 18.76
C LEU A 479 -23.45 -15.85 17.42
N ILE A 480 -23.26 -14.59 17.00
CA ILE A 480 -23.69 -14.06 15.70
C ILE A 480 -22.98 -14.80 14.55
N PHE A 481 -21.67 -15.04 14.65
CA PHE A 481 -20.92 -15.80 13.63
C PHE A 481 -21.45 -17.24 13.47
N PHE A 482 -21.75 -17.93 14.58
CA PHE A 482 -22.34 -19.26 14.54
C PHE A 482 -23.78 -19.25 13.99
N SER A 483 -24.55 -18.19 14.23
CA SER A 483 -25.87 -17.98 13.60
C SER A 483 -25.77 -17.85 12.08
N TYR A 484 -24.82 -17.07 11.55
CA TYR A 484 -24.54 -17.06 10.10
C TYR A 484 -24.09 -18.42 9.58
N LYS A 485 -23.22 -19.12 10.32
CA LYS A 485 -22.73 -20.45 9.94
C LYS A 485 -23.89 -21.46 9.83
N GLU A 486 -24.81 -21.47 10.79
CA GLU A 486 -26.01 -22.32 10.74
C GLU A 486 -26.87 -22.00 9.52
N PHE A 487 -27.14 -20.72 9.24
CA PHE A 487 -27.87 -20.31 8.04
C PHE A 487 -27.20 -20.82 6.74
N PHE A 488 -25.88 -20.66 6.60
CA PHE A 488 -25.14 -21.11 5.41
C PHE A 488 -24.93 -22.64 5.34
N GLN A 489 -25.15 -23.37 6.44
CA GLN A 489 -25.08 -24.85 6.47
C GLN A 489 -26.45 -25.52 6.44
N SER A 490 -27.55 -24.76 6.51
CA SER A 490 -28.91 -25.30 6.33
C SER A 490 -29.11 -25.83 4.91
N PRO A 491 -29.74 -27.02 4.72
CA PRO A 491 -30.12 -27.52 3.39
C PRO A 491 -31.12 -26.62 2.66
N THR A 492 -31.96 -25.89 3.40
CA THR A 492 -33.04 -25.04 2.89
C THR A 492 -32.89 -23.61 3.44
N PRO A 493 -31.81 -22.89 3.10
CA PRO A 493 -31.48 -21.61 3.74
C PRO A 493 -32.57 -20.57 3.47
N GLY A 494 -33.13 -19.98 4.53
CA GLY A 494 -34.16 -18.94 4.49
C GLY A 494 -35.61 -19.43 4.50
N VAL A 495 -35.83 -20.74 4.65
CA VAL A 495 -37.14 -21.36 4.89
C VAL A 495 -37.26 -21.75 6.37
N VAL A 496 -38.44 -21.60 6.96
CA VAL A 496 -38.67 -21.90 8.38
C VAL A 496 -38.64 -23.41 8.65
N ILE A 497 -37.80 -23.82 9.61
CA ILE A 497 -37.71 -25.19 10.13
C ILE A 497 -38.30 -25.21 11.54
N GLN A 498 -39.38 -25.95 11.77
CA GLN A 498 -40.12 -25.94 13.04
C GLN A 498 -39.25 -26.34 14.24
N GLU A 499 -38.37 -27.32 14.08
CA GLU A 499 -37.45 -27.80 15.12
C GLU A 499 -36.44 -26.72 15.56
N ALA A 500 -36.02 -25.84 14.65
CA ALA A 500 -35.09 -24.75 14.92
C ALA A 500 -35.78 -23.46 15.43
N LEU A 501 -37.10 -23.36 15.33
CA LEU A 501 -37.84 -22.14 15.65
C LEU A 501 -37.61 -21.68 17.11
N ALA A 502 -37.55 -22.64 18.05
CA ALA A 502 -37.31 -22.35 19.46
C ALA A 502 -35.90 -21.78 19.73
N SER A 503 -34.85 -22.28 19.06
CA SER A 503 -33.49 -21.76 19.20
C SER A 503 -33.34 -20.39 18.52
N GLN A 504 -33.99 -20.18 17.38
CA GLN A 504 -34.03 -18.89 16.66
C GLN A 504 -34.74 -17.80 17.49
N ILE A 505 -35.86 -18.13 18.14
CA ILE A 505 -36.54 -17.22 19.09
C ILE A 505 -35.64 -16.92 20.29
N GLY A 506 -34.99 -17.93 20.88
CA GLY A 506 -34.04 -17.74 21.99
C GLY A 506 -32.85 -16.84 21.62
N TYR A 507 -32.30 -17.01 20.41
CA TYR A 507 -31.27 -16.14 19.84
C TYR A 507 -31.77 -14.70 19.66
N GLY A 508 -32.96 -14.52 19.07
CA GLY A 508 -33.58 -13.20 18.92
C GLY A 508 -33.78 -12.48 20.25
N LEU A 509 -34.23 -13.20 21.29
CA LEU A 509 -34.35 -12.66 22.65
C LEU A 509 -32.99 -12.26 23.26
N LEU A 510 -31.91 -12.99 22.99
CA LEU A 510 -30.56 -12.61 23.42
C LEU A 510 -30.04 -11.35 22.71
N ILE A 511 -30.31 -11.18 21.41
CA ILE A 511 -29.97 -9.95 20.68
C ILE A 511 -30.80 -8.75 21.19
N LEU A 512 -32.07 -8.95 21.53
CA LEU A 512 -32.90 -7.93 22.18
C LEU A 512 -32.41 -7.61 23.61
N ALA A 513 -31.91 -8.59 24.36
CA ALA A 513 -31.29 -8.38 25.66
C ALA A 513 -29.98 -7.56 25.55
N LEU A 514 -29.15 -7.81 24.52
CA LEU A 514 -27.98 -6.98 24.20
C LEU A 514 -28.38 -5.53 23.90
N ILE A 515 -29.44 -5.32 23.11
CA ILE A 515 -29.99 -3.99 22.78
C ILE A 515 -30.46 -3.26 24.05
N GLY A 516 -31.16 -3.94 24.96
CA GLY A 516 -31.55 -3.41 26.26
C GLY A 516 -30.34 -3.05 27.13
N PHE A 517 -29.33 -3.94 27.18
CA PHE A 517 -28.09 -3.74 27.92
C PHE A 517 -27.29 -2.53 27.43
N ILE A 518 -27.25 -2.30 26.11
CA ILE A 518 -26.66 -1.09 25.50
C ILE A 518 -27.38 0.17 25.99
N GLY A 519 -28.72 0.18 25.97
CA GLY A 519 -29.53 1.31 26.44
C GLY A 519 -29.37 1.60 27.94
N ILE A 520 -29.15 0.57 28.77
CA ILE A 520 -28.84 0.73 30.20
C ILE A 520 -27.46 1.35 30.39
N LEU A 521 -26.44 0.84 29.69
CA LEU A 521 -25.06 1.29 29.86
C LEU A 521 -24.81 2.68 29.28
N GLU A 522 -25.54 3.12 28.26
CA GLU A 522 -25.44 4.47 27.72
C GLU A 522 -25.89 5.55 28.73
N ARG A 523 -26.78 5.21 29.68
CA ARG A 523 -27.10 6.07 30.84
C ARG A 523 -25.94 6.18 31.86
N LYS A 524 -25.11 5.14 32.00
CA LYS A 524 -23.91 5.16 32.88
C LYS A 524 -22.72 5.83 32.18
N PHE A 525 -22.58 5.65 30.86
CA PHE A 525 -21.47 6.11 30.04
C PHE A 525 -21.94 6.80 28.74
N PRO A 526 -22.43 8.05 28.81
CA PRO A 526 -22.93 8.80 27.65
C PRO A 526 -21.78 9.19 26.69
N ILE A 527 -22.03 9.13 25.38
CA ILE A 527 -21.03 9.30 24.32
C ILE A 527 -20.16 10.55 24.51
N VAL A 528 -20.82 11.70 24.75
CA VAL A 528 -20.21 13.05 24.80
C VAL A 528 -19.11 13.19 25.87
N LYS A 529 -19.04 12.29 26.87
CA LYS A 529 -18.01 12.32 27.92
C LYS A 529 -16.81 11.40 27.66
N GLU A 530 -16.86 10.53 26.65
CA GLU A 530 -15.94 9.40 26.49
C GLU A 530 -15.62 9.04 25.03
N GLU A 531 -15.64 10.00 24.09
CA GLU A 531 -15.51 9.73 22.64
C GLU A 531 -14.25 8.92 22.23
N LEU A 532 -13.14 9.03 22.95
CA LEU A 532 -11.90 8.29 22.69
C LEU A 532 -11.63 7.12 23.66
N SER A 533 -12.61 6.72 24.48
CA SER A 533 -12.42 5.65 25.46
C SER A 533 -12.60 4.25 24.86
N LEU A 534 -11.78 3.30 25.30
CA LEU A 534 -11.95 1.87 24.99
C LEU A 534 -13.33 1.33 25.43
N THR A 535 -13.91 1.90 26.49
CA THR A 535 -15.28 1.65 26.94
C THR A 535 -16.31 2.09 25.88
N SER A 536 -16.18 3.30 25.31
CA SER A 536 -17.07 3.79 24.26
C SER A 536 -16.92 3.02 22.95
N LEU A 537 -15.69 2.62 22.59
CA LEU A 537 -15.41 1.77 21.43
C LEU A 537 -16.13 0.41 21.53
N LEU A 538 -15.99 -0.29 22.66
CA LEU A 538 -16.66 -1.58 22.89
C LEU A 538 -18.19 -1.45 22.86
N MET A 539 -18.74 -0.43 23.52
CA MET A 539 -20.19 -0.15 23.48
C MET A 539 -20.69 0.15 22.06
N THR A 540 -19.86 0.76 21.21
CA THR A 540 -20.18 1.01 19.80
C THR A 540 -20.11 -0.28 18.98
N ALA A 541 -19.10 -1.11 19.21
CA ALA A 541 -18.99 -2.45 18.60
C ALA A 541 -20.18 -3.34 18.96
N MET A 542 -20.65 -3.31 20.21
CA MET A 542 -21.88 -4.00 20.64
C MET A 542 -23.13 -3.49 19.88
N GLY A 543 -23.23 -2.19 19.58
CA GLY A 543 -24.30 -1.62 18.75
C GLY A 543 -24.27 -2.08 17.30
N LEU A 544 -23.08 -2.23 16.71
CA LEU A 544 -22.87 -2.81 15.37
C LEU A 544 -23.22 -4.30 15.35
N LEU A 545 -22.75 -5.06 16.35
CA LEU A 545 -23.07 -6.48 16.51
C LEU A 545 -24.56 -6.71 16.69
N ALA A 546 -25.27 -5.90 17.48
CA ALA A 546 -26.73 -5.98 17.58
C ALA A 546 -27.43 -5.84 16.22
N GLY A 547 -26.94 -4.94 15.34
CA GLY A 547 -27.47 -4.80 13.97
C GLY A 547 -27.19 -6.03 13.12
N GLY A 548 -25.96 -6.55 13.18
CA GLY A 548 -25.57 -7.79 12.51
C GLY A 548 -26.30 -9.04 13.01
N GLY A 549 -26.67 -9.10 14.29
CA GLY A 549 -27.42 -10.21 14.88
C GLY A 549 -28.89 -10.21 14.51
N LEU A 550 -29.53 -9.03 14.45
CA LEU A 550 -30.89 -8.91 13.91
C LEU A 550 -30.95 -9.21 12.40
N PHE A 551 -29.87 -8.92 11.66
CA PHE A 551 -29.79 -9.31 10.25
C PHE A 551 -29.65 -10.83 10.09
N SER A 552 -28.83 -11.51 10.89
CA SER A 552 -28.75 -12.99 10.82
C SER A 552 -30.06 -13.66 11.24
N LEU A 553 -30.79 -13.08 12.20
CA LEU A 553 -32.15 -13.53 12.55
C LEU A 553 -33.10 -13.44 11.34
N TYR A 554 -33.09 -12.32 10.61
CA TYR A 554 -33.93 -12.16 9.39
C TYR A 554 -33.57 -13.18 8.30
N LEU A 555 -32.28 -13.54 8.14
CA LEU A 555 -31.87 -14.48 7.09
C LEU A 555 -32.61 -15.82 7.16
N PHE A 556 -32.91 -16.35 8.35
CA PHE A 556 -33.68 -17.60 8.49
C PHE A 556 -35.11 -17.55 7.92
N PHE A 557 -35.68 -16.35 7.78
CA PHE A 557 -37.02 -16.12 7.24
C PHE A 557 -37.00 -15.50 5.83
N SER A 558 -35.83 -15.36 5.19
CA SER A 558 -35.68 -14.47 4.03
C SER A 558 -36.35 -14.95 2.74
N LYS A 559 -36.81 -16.20 2.66
CA LYS A 559 -37.62 -16.71 1.53
C LYS A 559 -39.12 -16.74 1.83
N GLU A 560 -39.52 -16.59 3.09
CA GLU A 560 -40.93 -16.54 3.48
C GLU A 560 -41.55 -15.24 2.94
N THR A 561 -42.71 -15.34 2.27
CA THR A 561 -43.41 -14.18 1.70
C THR A 561 -43.69 -13.07 2.73
N TYR A 562 -43.89 -13.46 4.00
CA TYR A 562 -44.09 -12.53 5.12
C TYR A 562 -42.84 -12.30 5.98
N GLY A 563 -41.70 -12.94 5.69
CA GLY A 563 -40.47 -12.85 6.51
C GLY A 563 -39.90 -11.44 6.61
N ILE A 564 -40.13 -10.59 5.60
CA ILE A 564 -39.73 -9.17 5.59
C ILE A 564 -40.43 -8.32 6.66
N TRP A 565 -41.60 -8.74 7.17
CA TRP A 565 -42.28 -8.03 8.25
C TRP A 565 -41.49 -8.07 9.57
N ILE A 566 -40.71 -9.12 9.81
CA ILE A 566 -39.90 -9.29 11.03
C ILE A 566 -38.88 -8.15 11.18
N PRO A 567 -37.93 -7.91 10.25
CA PRO A 567 -37.02 -6.78 10.35
C PRO A 567 -37.73 -5.43 10.18
N ALA A 568 -38.82 -5.33 9.41
CA ALA A 568 -39.55 -4.07 9.25
C ALA A 568 -40.18 -3.59 10.57
N ILE A 569 -40.81 -4.51 11.31
CA ILE A 569 -41.38 -4.23 12.64
C ILE A 569 -40.26 -3.97 13.65
N LEU A 570 -39.23 -4.84 13.72
CA LEU A 570 -38.12 -4.68 14.67
C LEU A 570 -37.35 -3.37 14.46
N LEU A 571 -37.05 -2.98 13.22
CA LEU A 571 -36.40 -1.71 12.89
C LEU A 571 -37.28 -0.51 13.26
N SER A 572 -38.60 -0.59 13.00
CA SER A 572 -39.57 0.45 13.41
C SER A 572 -39.64 0.59 14.94
N VAL A 573 -39.63 -0.52 15.68
CA VAL A 573 -39.60 -0.53 17.15
C VAL A 573 -38.28 0.06 17.67
N ILE A 574 -37.13 -0.26 17.07
CA ILE A 574 -35.83 0.31 17.45
C ILE A 574 -35.79 1.82 17.20
N LEU A 575 -36.36 2.31 16.09
CA LEU A 575 -36.48 3.75 15.81
C LEU A 575 -37.33 4.48 16.88
N ILE A 576 -38.38 3.84 17.40
CA ILE A 576 -39.21 4.39 18.49
C ILE A 576 -38.48 4.31 19.85
N LEU A 577 -37.82 3.19 20.14
CA LEU A 577 -37.05 3.01 21.39
C LEU A 577 -35.84 3.95 21.46
N ARG A 578 -35.20 4.25 20.33
CA ARG A 578 -34.12 5.24 20.22
C ARG A 578 -34.55 6.61 20.74
N GLU A 579 -35.74 7.08 20.38
CA GLU A 579 -36.29 8.36 20.87
C GLU A 579 -36.63 8.30 22.37
N ARG A 580 -37.18 7.18 22.86
CA ARG A 580 -37.49 6.99 24.30
C ARG A 580 -36.25 6.84 25.20
N LEU A 581 -35.15 6.33 24.67
CA LEU A 581 -33.92 6.07 25.43
C LEU A 581 -32.85 7.18 25.27
N SER A 582 -33.06 8.12 24.34
CA SER A 582 -32.06 9.12 23.91
C SER A 582 -30.71 8.50 23.50
N SER A 583 -30.76 7.31 22.90
CA SER A 583 -29.57 6.55 22.54
C SER A 583 -28.95 7.05 21.23
N GLY A 584 -27.68 7.45 21.30
CA GLY A 584 -26.83 7.61 20.13
C GLY A 584 -26.35 6.25 19.61
N ARG A 585 -26.01 5.30 20.50
CA ARG A 585 -25.41 4.02 20.07
C ARG A 585 -26.35 3.10 19.29
N LEU A 586 -27.66 3.12 19.56
CA LEU A 586 -28.66 2.40 18.75
C LEU A 586 -28.78 2.92 17.30
N LEU A 587 -28.24 4.10 16.98
CA LEU A 587 -28.15 4.57 15.60
C LEU A 587 -27.23 3.67 14.76
N PHE A 588 -26.16 3.10 15.34
CA PHE A 588 -25.29 2.15 14.63
C PHE A 588 -26.01 0.83 14.31
N THR A 589 -26.88 0.35 15.21
CA THR A 589 -27.76 -0.81 14.96
C THR A 589 -28.66 -0.56 13.73
N VAL A 590 -29.23 0.64 13.61
CA VAL A 590 -30.04 1.07 12.46
C VAL A 590 -29.22 1.18 11.17
N TRP A 591 -28.03 1.80 11.22
CA TRP A 591 -27.13 1.95 10.05
C TRP A 591 -26.61 0.62 9.51
N ILE A 592 -26.50 -0.43 10.34
CA ILE A 592 -26.09 -1.77 9.89
C ILE A 592 -27.28 -2.59 9.38
N LEU A 593 -28.39 -2.64 10.15
CA LEU A 593 -29.54 -3.48 9.80
C LEU A 593 -30.24 -3.03 8.51
N THR A 594 -30.42 -1.72 8.33
CA THR A 594 -31.18 -1.17 7.19
C THR A 594 -30.57 -1.52 5.82
N PRO A 595 -29.28 -1.24 5.52
CA PRO A 595 -28.71 -1.58 4.21
C PRO A 595 -28.59 -3.09 4.01
N LEU A 596 -28.26 -3.86 5.05
CA LEU A 596 -28.12 -5.32 4.92
C LEU A 596 -29.44 -5.98 4.52
N VAL A 597 -30.54 -5.68 5.21
CA VAL A 597 -31.87 -6.19 4.85
C VAL A 597 -32.30 -5.70 3.47
N THR A 598 -32.08 -4.41 3.16
CA THR A 598 -32.40 -3.83 1.84
C THR A 598 -31.67 -4.57 0.71
N LEU A 599 -30.38 -4.82 0.85
CA LEU A 599 -29.56 -5.51 -0.16
C LEU A 599 -29.97 -6.98 -0.33
N THR A 600 -30.34 -7.69 0.73
CA THR A 600 -30.88 -9.06 0.60
C THR A 600 -32.27 -9.11 -0.01
N LEU A 601 -33.15 -8.15 0.32
CA LEU A 601 -34.47 -8.02 -0.29
C LEU A 601 -34.36 -7.72 -1.79
N TRP A 602 -33.48 -6.77 -2.15
CA TRP A 602 -33.14 -6.46 -3.54
C TRP A 602 -32.54 -7.67 -4.26
N LYS A 603 -31.60 -8.40 -3.64
CA LYS A 603 -31.06 -9.64 -4.20
C LYS A 603 -32.16 -10.66 -4.46
N SER A 604 -33.06 -10.88 -3.50
CA SER A 604 -34.19 -11.80 -3.62
C SER A 604 -35.04 -11.47 -4.86
N ILE A 605 -35.46 -10.19 -4.99
CA ILE A 605 -36.21 -9.67 -6.14
C ILE A 605 -35.43 -9.85 -7.46
N THR A 606 -34.11 -9.61 -7.48
CA THR A 606 -33.29 -9.82 -8.70
C THR A 606 -33.09 -11.29 -9.06
N SER A 607 -33.39 -12.22 -8.15
CA SER A 607 -33.29 -13.67 -8.38
C SER A 607 -34.64 -14.36 -8.63
N SER A 608 -35.76 -13.67 -8.41
CA SER A 608 -37.13 -14.17 -8.63
C SER A 608 -37.74 -13.60 -9.92
N THR A 609 -36.94 -13.45 -10.98
CA THR A 609 -37.33 -12.75 -12.22
C THR A 609 -38.40 -13.48 -13.05
N ASP A 610 -38.59 -14.78 -12.79
CA ASP A 610 -39.52 -15.63 -13.55
C ASP A 610 -40.91 -15.73 -12.89
N GLU A 611 -41.16 -14.95 -11.82
CA GLU A 611 -42.39 -15.00 -11.02
C GLU A 611 -43.33 -13.80 -11.23
N ASN A 612 -44.60 -13.98 -10.86
CA ASN A 612 -45.66 -12.97 -10.98
C ASN A 612 -45.24 -11.60 -10.42
N ALA A 613 -45.31 -10.55 -11.25
CA ALA A 613 -44.92 -9.18 -10.88
C ALA A 613 -45.62 -8.62 -9.62
N GLU A 614 -46.80 -9.15 -9.26
CA GLU A 614 -47.53 -8.82 -8.03
C GLU A 614 -46.79 -9.28 -6.76
N ARG A 615 -46.05 -10.41 -6.80
CA ARG A 615 -45.23 -10.89 -5.67
C ARG A 615 -44.15 -9.88 -5.30
N ILE A 616 -43.57 -9.20 -6.29
CA ILE A 616 -42.55 -8.15 -6.07
C ILE A 616 -43.13 -7.05 -5.18
N LEU A 617 -44.36 -6.61 -5.43
CA LEU A 617 -45.05 -5.59 -4.63
C LEU A 617 -45.37 -6.10 -3.21
N ILE A 618 -45.87 -7.33 -3.07
CA ILE A 618 -46.20 -7.94 -1.76
C ILE A 618 -44.97 -8.01 -0.85
N VAL A 619 -43.80 -8.34 -1.39
CA VAL A 619 -42.56 -8.52 -0.63
C VAL A 619 -41.80 -7.18 -0.44
N SER A 620 -41.95 -6.20 -1.33
CA SER A 620 -41.25 -4.90 -1.22
C SER A 620 -42.00 -3.85 -0.39
N LEU A 621 -43.32 -3.73 -0.53
CA LEU A 621 -44.12 -2.69 0.13
C LEU A 621 -43.97 -2.65 1.68
N PRO A 622 -43.88 -3.78 2.42
CA PRO A 622 -43.64 -3.76 3.86
C PRO A 622 -42.33 -3.08 4.26
N TRP A 623 -41.32 -3.09 3.38
CA TRP A 623 -40.02 -2.46 3.63
C TRP A 623 -40.04 -0.93 3.45
N LEU A 624 -41.13 -0.34 2.97
CA LEU A 624 -41.33 1.11 3.03
C LEU A 624 -41.69 1.61 4.44
N LEU A 625 -42.24 0.74 5.31
CA LEU A 625 -42.71 1.10 6.65
C LEU A 625 -41.61 1.72 7.54
N PRO A 626 -40.39 1.18 7.66
CA PRO A 626 -39.34 1.78 8.48
C PRO A 626 -38.94 3.18 8.02
N PHE A 627 -38.95 3.46 6.71
CA PHE A 627 -38.66 4.79 6.17
C PHE A 627 -39.78 5.79 6.52
N LEU A 628 -41.05 5.38 6.48
CA LEU A 628 -42.18 6.21 6.92
C LEU A 628 -42.14 6.49 8.43
N VAL A 629 -41.79 5.47 9.25
CA VAL A 629 -41.59 5.62 10.70
C VAL A 629 -40.40 6.54 10.99
N TYR A 630 -39.30 6.43 10.24
CA TYR A 630 -38.17 7.34 10.32
C TYR A 630 -38.58 8.78 10.02
N LEU A 631 -39.33 9.02 8.93
CA LEU A 631 -39.79 10.36 8.53
C LEU A 631 -40.69 11.04 9.58
N LYS A 632 -41.47 10.25 10.32
CA LYS A 632 -42.24 10.72 11.49
C LYS A 632 -41.34 11.07 12.69
N ASN A 633 -40.29 10.29 12.92
CA ASN A 633 -39.44 10.33 14.12
C ASN A 633 -38.03 10.91 13.86
N CYS A 634 -37.88 11.79 12.86
CA CYS A 634 -36.63 12.32 12.27
C CYS A 634 -35.66 13.13 13.19
N LYS A 635 -35.78 13.04 14.52
CA LYS A 635 -34.94 13.79 15.47
C LYS A 635 -33.57 13.12 15.68
N ILE A 636 -32.53 13.92 15.81
CA ILE A 636 -31.17 13.45 16.14
C ILE A 636 -30.56 14.33 17.24
N ALA A 637 -30.19 13.71 18.36
CA ALA A 637 -29.64 14.33 19.57
C ALA A 637 -30.59 15.30 20.32
N GLU A 638 -30.09 15.90 21.41
CA GLU A 638 -30.85 16.79 22.31
C GLU A 638 -31.25 18.12 21.64
N ASN A 639 -30.45 18.57 20.67
CA ASN A 639 -30.81 19.70 19.81
C ASN A 639 -31.86 19.29 18.78
N LYS A 640 -32.94 20.08 18.66
CA LYS A 640 -34.21 19.72 17.99
C LYS A 640 -34.16 19.71 16.45
N THR A 641 -32.99 19.46 15.85
CA THR A 641 -32.83 19.38 14.39
C THR A 641 -33.51 18.12 13.84
N LYS A 642 -34.31 18.28 12.78
CA LYS A 642 -34.88 17.18 12.00
C LYS A 642 -34.04 16.96 10.75
N ILE A 643 -33.69 15.71 10.48
CA ILE A 643 -32.86 15.33 9.32
C ILE A 643 -33.67 14.35 8.46
N TYR A 644 -34.29 14.88 7.40
CA TYR A 644 -35.24 14.13 6.57
C TYR A 644 -34.59 13.28 5.48
N TRP A 645 -33.42 13.68 4.98
CA TRP A 645 -32.86 13.12 3.74
C TRP A 645 -32.64 11.58 3.77
N PRO A 646 -32.19 10.91 4.85
CA PRO A 646 -31.98 9.46 4.81
C PRO A 646 -33.28 8.69 4.61
N GLY A 647 -34.38 9.19 5.19
CA GLY A 647 -35.72 8.60 5.04
C GLY A 647 -36.26 8.77 3.62
N ILE A 648 -36.21 10.00 3.07
CA ILE A 648 -36.76 10.28 1.73
C ILE A 648 -35.93 9.58 0.65
N PHE A 649 -34.60 9.67 0.72
CA PHE A 649 -33.73 9.04 -0.29
C PHE A 649 -33.82 7.50 -0.22
N GLY A 650 -33.90 6.92 0.98
CA GLY A 650 -34.12 5.47 1.15
C GLY A 650 -35.47 5.01 0.61
N PHE A 651 -36.54 5.76 0.91
CA PHE A 651 -37.89 5.52 0.38
C PHE A 651 -37.91 5.59 -1.16
N THR A 652 -37.38 6.66 -1.76
CA THR A 652 -37.33 6.82 -3.23
C THR A 652 -36.46 5.74 -3.87
N ALA A 653 -35.30 5.41 -3.31
CA ALA A 653 -34.43 4.37 -3.86
C ALA A 653 -35.12 2.99 -3.87
N HIS A 654 -35.81 2.63 -2.78
CA HIS A 654 -36.56 1.36 -2.71
C HIS A 654 -37.79 1.35 -3.62
N LEU A 655 -38.48 2.49 -3.76
CA LEU A 655 -39.60 2.67 -4.68
C LEU A 655 -39.14 2.51 -6.13
N VAL A 656 -38.09 3.23 -6.54
CA VAL A 656 -37.53 3.19 -7.91
C VAL A 656 -36.99 1.79 -8.24
N PHE A 657 -36.31 1.12 -7.31
CA PHE A 657 -35.88 -0.27 -7.48
C PHE A 657 -37.08 -1.22 -7.67
N THR A 658 -38.13 -1.08 -6.86
CA THR A 658 -39.35 -1.90 -6.98
C THR A 658 -40.03 -1.70 -8.33
N PHE A 659 -40.24 -0.44 -8.73
CA PHE A 659 -40.88 -0.11 -9.99
C PHE A 659 -40.00 -0.39 -11.22
N TYR A 660 -38.67 -0.47 -11.07
CA TYR A 660 -37.78 -0.99 -12.12
C TYR A 660 -38.16 -2.41 -12.50
N PHE A 661 -38.10 -3.35 -11.55
CA PHE A 661 -38.41 -4.76 -11.85
C PHE A 661 -39.89 -4.95 -12.22
N TYR A 662 -40.82 -4.29 -11.52
CA TYR A 662 -42.25 -4.38 -11.82
C TYR A 662 -42.62 -3.88 -13.23
N LEU A 663 -42.12 -2.70 -13.65
CA LEU A 663 -42.44 -2.15 -14.96
C LEU A 663 -41.66 -2.84 -16.09
N ASN A 664 -40.40 -3.22 -15.87
CA ASN A 664 -39.59 -3.88 -16.90
C ASN A 664 -40.12 -5.29 -17.25
N LEU A 665 -40.83 -5.96 -16.33
CA LEU A 665 -41.61 -7.18 -16.60
C LEU A 665 -42.90 -6.95 -17.43
N LYS A 666 -43.39 -5.70 -17.53
CA LYS A 666 -44.55 -5.33 -18.36
C LYS A 666 -44.12 -4.78 -19.72
N SER A 667 -43.11 -3.91 -19.75
CA SER A 667 -42.38 -3.47 -20.95
C SER A 667 -41.14 -2.67 -20.55
N SER A 668 -40.01 -2.94 -21.23
CA SER A 668 -38.73 -2.27 -20.96
C SER A 668 -38.78 -0.74 -21.15
N LEU A 669 -39.66 -0.24 -22.03
CA LEU A 669 -39.78 1.19 -22.35
C LEU A 669 -40.55 2.01 -21.29
N LEU A 670 -41.30 1.33 -20.41
CA LEU A 670 -42.15 2.00 -19.41
C LEU A 670 -41.32 2.61 -18.27
N PHE A 671 -40.17 2.02 -17.93
CA PHE A 671 -39.40 2.49 -16.77
C PHE A 671 -38.73 3.85 -16.99
N GLY A 672 -38.10 4.11 -18.15
CA GLY A 672 -37.57 5.44 -18.47
C GLY A 672 -38.66 6.51 -18.43
N SER A 673 -39.82 6.20 -19.02
CA SER A 673 -41.01 7.06 -19.00
C SER A 673 -41.53 7.34 -17.58
N PHE A 674 -41.56 6.31 -16.71
CA PHE A 674 -41.92 6.47 -15.30
C PHE A 674 -40.93 7.35 -14.54
N VAL A 675 -39.62 7.16 -14.73
CA VAL A 675 -38.58 7.94 -14.03
C VAL A 675 -38.61 9.42 -14.41
N ILE A 676 -38.78 9.76 -15.69
CA ILE A 676 -38.82 11.17 -16.11
C ILE A 676 -40.13 11.87 -15.69
N LEU A 677 -41.26 11.14 -15.60
CA LEU A 677 -42.50 11.66 -15.01
C LEU A 677 -42.41 11.79 -13.48
N LEU A 678 -41.71 10.87 -12.80
CA LEU A 678 -41.45 10.98 -11.36
C LEU A 678 -40.53 12.17 -11.04
N SER A 679 -39.58 12.49 -11.92
CA SER A 679 -38.79 13.73 -11.84
C SER A 679 -39.69 14.98 -11.86
N LEU A 680 -40.69 15.03 -12.75
CA LEU A 680 -41.63 16.15 -12.83
C LEU A 680 -42.52 16.24 -11.58
N LEU A 681 -43.03 15.10 -11.10
CA LEU A 681 -43.81 15.03 -9.86
C LEU A 681 -43.01 15.55 -8.66
N TYR A 682 -41.74 15.19 -8.54
CA TYR A 682 -40.87 15.66 -7.45
C TYR A 682 -40.52 17.16 -7.58
N LEU A 683 -40.47 17.71 -8.80
CA LEU A 683 -40.27 19.14 -9.01
C LEU A 683 -41.45 19.95 -8.43
N GLU A 684 -42.69 19.55 -8.76
CA GLU A 684 -43.90 20.20 -8.26
C GLU A 684 -44.18 19.89 -6.77
N LEU A 685 -43.85 18.69 -6.26
CA LEU A 685 -43.88 18.42 -4.81
C LEU A 685 -42.85 19.27 -4.04
N GLY A 686 -41.68 19.55 -4.63
CA GLY A 686 -40.71 20.51 -4.12
C GLY A 686 -41.32 21.91 -3.98
N LYS A 687 -41.95 22.41 -5.06
CA LYS A 687 -42.65 23.70 -5.11
C LYS A 687 -43.79 23.81 -4.09
N TRP A 688 -44.62 22.77 -3.98
CA TRP A 688 -45.70 22.67 -2.99
C TRP A 688 -45.16 22.67 -1.55
N SER A 689 -44.14 21.85 -1.27
CA SER A 689 -43.50 21.83 0.05
C SER A 689 -42.82 23.16 0.39
N ARG A 690 -42.20 23.83 -0.59
CA ARG A 690 -41.60 25.17 -0.43
C ARG A 690 -42.63 26.21 -0.04
N LYS A 691 -43.83 26.17 -0.63
CA LYS A 691 -44.97 27.02 -0.21
C LYS A 691 -45.35 26.76 1.26
N ASN A 692 -45.46 25.50 1.67
CA ASN A 692 -45.91 25.08 3.01
C ASN A 692 -44.82 25.12 4.12
N GLU A 693 -43.57 25.47 3.78
CA GLU A 693 -42.43 25.57 4.72
C GLU A 693 -41.81 26.98 4.80
N LYS A 694 -42.37 27.97 4.08
CA LYS A 694 -41.99 29.38 4.19
C LYS A 694 -42.26 29.95 5.60
N GLU A 695 -43.27 29.43 6.31
CA GLU A 695 -43.68 29.88 7.65
C GLU A 695 -42.83 29.33 8.82
N LYS A 696 -41.84 28.46 8.55
CA LYS A 696 -41.09 27.73 9.59
C LYS A 696 -39.67 28.28 9.79
N PRO A 697 -39.16 28.32 11.04
CA PRO A 697 -37.87 28.93 11.37
C PRO A 697 -36.68 28.27 10.65
N PRO A 698 -35.56 29.01 10.45
CA PRO A 698 -34.50 28.62 9.51
C PRO A 698 -33.63 27.44 9.97
N GLU A 699 -33.61 27.10 11.27
CA GLU A 699 -32.70 26.08 11.84
C GLU A 699 -33.04 24.61 11.50
N GLN A 700 -34.11 24.36 10.71
CA GLN A 700 -34.51 23.01 10.31
C GLN A 700 -34.19 22.77 8.83
N GLN A 701 -33.65 21.59 8.49
CA GLN A 701 -33.53 21.15 7.10
C GLN A 701 -34.94 21.06 6.50
N LYS A 702 -35.27 21.97 5.58
CA LYS A 702 -36.62 22.08 5.00
C LYS A 702 -36.84 20.99 3.96
N LEU A 703 -37.97 20.28 4.05
CA LEU A 703 -38.25 19.05 3.31
C LEU A 703 -38.14 19.24 1.79
N PHE A 704 -38.55 20.40 1.26
CA PHE A 704 -38.51 20.71 -0.18
C PHE A 704 -37.12 20.55 -0.83
N HIS A 705 -36.02 20.73 -0.08
CA HIS A 705 -34.66 20.54 -0.61
C HIS A 705 -34.47 19.09 -1.10
N SER A 706 -35.03 18.11 -0.38
CA SER A 706 -34.90 16.70 -0.76
C SER A 706 -35.63 16.41 -2.07
N PHE A 707 -36.83 16.97 -2.27
CA PHE A 707 -37.59 16.78 -3.50
C PHE A 707 -36.91 17.38 -4.73
N TYR A 708 -36.41 18.63 -4.66
CA TYR A 708 -35.71 19.24 -5.79
C TYR A 708 -34.42 18.48 -6.16
N ILE A 709 -33.66 17.99 -5.17
CA ILE A 709 -32.46 17.18 -5.42
C ILE A 709 -32.84 15.83 -6.05
N LEU A 710 -33.88 15.17 -5.55
CA LEU A 710 -34.33 13.89 -6.09
C LEU A 710 -34.92 14.04 -7.51
N ALA A 711 -35.58 15.15 -7.84
CA ALA A 711 -36.00 15.44 -9.22
C ALA A 711 -34.78 15.48 -10.17
N PHE A 712 -33.72 16.21 -9.82
CA PHE A 712 -32.48 16.25 -10.61
C PHE A 712 -31.81 14.87 -10.74
N VAL A 713 -31.78 14.09 -9.66
CA VAL A 713 -31.25 12.71 -9.66
C VAL A 713 -32.07 11.79 -10.56
N LEU A 714 -33.41 11.93 -10.59
CA LEU A 714 -34.28 11.16 -11.47
C LEU A 714 -34.09 11.53 -12.95
N ALA A 715 -33.89 12.81 -13.28
CA ALA A 715 -33.52 13.21 -14.65
C ALA A 715 -32.17 12.59 -15.09
N GLY A 716 -31.19 12.51 -14.18
CA GLY A 716 -29.92 11.81 -14.42
C GLY A 716 -30.08 10.29 -14.58
N LEU A 717 -30.96 9.67 -13.78
CA LEU A 717 -31.28 8.23 -13.89
C LEU A 717 -32.00 7.91 -15.21
N PHE A 718 -32.89 8.79 -15.67
CA PHE A 718 -33.51 8.69 -16.99
C PHE A 718 -32.45 8.68 -18.10
N LEU A 719 -31.51 9.63 -18.10
CA LEU A 719 -30.44 9.70 -19.11
C LEU A 719 -29.59 8.42 -19.14
N PHE A 720 -29.18 7.92 -17.98
CA PHE A 720 -28.43 6.68 -17.87
C PHE A 720 -29.21 5.47 -18.42
N ARG A 721 -30.49 5.36 -18.06
CA ARG A 721 -31.38 4.31 -18.56
C ARG A 721 -31.58 4.41 -20.07
N HIS A 722 -31.92 5.60 -20.58
CA HIS A 722 -32.18 5.85 -21.99
C HIS A 722 -31.03 5.39 -22.88
N PHE A 723 -29.78 5.78 -22.59
CA PHE A 723 -28.62 5.36 -23.40
C PHE A 723 -28.26 3.87 -23.24
N THR A 724 -28.69 3.20 -22.17
CA THR A 724 -28.40 1.77 -21.94
C THR A 724 -29.46 0.83 -22.48
N VAL A 725 -30.73 1.25 -22.63
CA VAL A 725 -31.83 0.37 -23.07
C VAL A 725 -32.73 1.00 -24.13
N GLU A 726 -33.38 2.14 -23.85
CA GLU A 726 -34.38 2.72 -24.76
C GLU A 726 -33.78 3.16 -26.10
N PHE A 727 -32.52 3.62 -26.12
CA PHE A 727 -31.75 3.97 -27.32
C PHE A 727 -31.39 2.74 -28.18
N GLN A 728 -31.23 1.57 -27.55
CA GLN A 728 -30.90 0.30 -28.21
C GLN A 728 -32.15 -0.44 -28.72
N ALA A 729 -33.35 0.01 -28.34
CA ALA A 729 -34.60 -0.67 -28.65
C ALA A 729 -35.03 -0.47 -30.12
N SER A 730 -35.09 -1.56 -30.88
CA SER A 730 -35.59 -1.61 -32.26
C SER A 730 -37.12 -1.60 -32.39
N SER A 731 -37.84 -1.43 -31.28
CA SER A 731 -39.30 -1.36 -31.24
C SER A 731 -39.84 -0.16 -32.03
N ILE A 732 -40.85 -0.38 -32.86
CA ILE A 732 -41.51 0.65 -33.68
C ILE A 732 -42.85 1.04 -33.03
N LEU A 733 -43.13 2.34 -32.95
CA LEU A 733 -44.37 2.92 -32.42
C LEU A 733 -44.92 3.94 -33.44
N PHE A 734 -46.13 3.68 -33.94
CA PHE A 734 -46.76 4.47 -35.04
C PHE A 734 -45.89 4.62 -36.30
N GLY A 735 -45.16 3.57 -36.68
CA GLY A 735 -44.29 3.56 -37.87
C GLY A 735 -42.92 4.24 -37.69
N ILE A 736 -42.67 4.83 -36.52
CA ILE A 736 -41.44 5.52 -36.16
C ILE A 736 -40.72 4.73 -35.05
N PRO A 737 -39.36 4.67 -34.99
CA PRO A 737 -38.65 4.05 -33.87
C PRO A 737 -39.09 4.62 -32.51
N ALA A 738 -39.37 3.77 -31.53
CA ALA A 738 -39.87 4.20 -30.21
C ALA A 738 -38.86 5.08 -29.45
N ARG A 739 -37.55 4.95 -29.75
CA ARG A 739 -36.50 5.84 -29.24
C ARG A 739 -36.82 7.33 -29.53
N PHE A 740 -37.32 7.64 -30.72
CA PHE A 740 -37.61 9.00 -31.15
C PHE A 740 -38.75 9.65 -30.35
N TRP A 741 -39.78 8.87 -29.99
CA TRP A 741 -40.86 9.34 -29.11
C TRP A 741 -40.36 9.62 -27.69
N ILE A 742 -39.41 8.82 -27.20
CA ILE A 742 -38.78 8.97 -25.89
C ILE A 742 -37.80 10.15 -25.89
N GLU A 743 -37.09 10.38 -27.00
CA GLU A 743 -36.23 11.55 -27.24
C GLU A 743 -37.03 12.85 -27.34
N ILE A 744 -38.20 12.85 -28.01
CA ILE A 744 -39.14 13.99 -28.02
C ILE A 744 -39.67 14.27 -26.61
N LEU A 745 -40.04 13.24 -25.84
CA LEU A 745 -40.49 13.39 -24.46
C LEU A 745 -39.36 13.99 -23.59
N ALA A 746 -38.14 13.48 -23.71
CA ALA A 746 -36.96 13.99 -23.02
C ALA A 746 -36.63 15.44 -23.38
N ALA A 747 -36.59 15.77 -24.68
CA ALA A 747 -36.36 17.12 -25.18
C ALA A 747 -37.42 18.10 -24.66
N SER A 748 -38.70 17.69 -24.61
CA SER A 748 -39.80 18.49 -24.07
C SER A 748 -39.65 18.74 -22.56
N LEU A 749 -39.27 17.72 -21.80
CA LEU A 749 -39.03 17.82 -20.36
C LEU A 749 -37.74 18.60 -20.04
N PHE A 750 -36.70 18.53 -20.87
CA PHE A 750 -35.48 19.33 -20.73
C PHE A 750 -35.74 20.80 -21.09
N LEU A 751 -36.56 21.08 -22.10
CA LEU A 751 -37.05 22.43 -22.38
C LEU A 751 -37.90 22.97 -21.21
N TYR A 752 -38.73 22.15 -20.58
CA TYR A 752 -39.46 22.53 -19.37
C TYR A 752 -38.51 22.84 -18.19
N TRP A 753 -37.44 22.06 -17.97
CA TRP A 753 -36.38 22.39 -17.01
C TRP A 753 -35.66 23.70 -17.35
N VAL A 754 -35.38 23.99 -18.64
CA VAL A 754 -34.82 25.27 -19.10
C VAL A 754 -35.75 26.45 -18.80
N LEU A 755 -37.06 26.27 -18.94
CA LEU A 755 -38.08 27.31 -18.75
C LEU A 755 -38.57 27.47 -17.30
N PHE A 756 -38.12 26.62 -16.37
CA PHE A 756 -38.56 26.68 -14.97
C PHE A 756 -38.02 27.94 -14.25
N PRO A 757 -38.76 28.57 -13.30
CA PRO A 757 -38.30 29.81 -12.68
C PRO A 757 -37.05 29.65 -11.81
N GLU A 758 -35.95 30.35 -12.16
CA GLU A 758 -34.67 30.34 -11.43
C GLU A 758 -34.84 30.68 -9.92
N GLU A 759 -35.85 31.50 -9.58
CA GLU A 759 -36.19 31.88 -8.20
C GLU A 759 -36.59 30.72 -7.28
N GLU A 760 -37.11 29.62 -7.82
CA GLU A 760 -37.50 28.44 -7.03
C GLU A 760 -36.27 27.72 -6.46
N PHE A 761 -35.15 27.76 -7.19
CA PHE A 761 -33.88 27.13 -6.80
C PHE A 761 -32.96 28.03 -5.98
N SER A 762 -33.34 29.26 -5.65
CA SER A 762 -32.52 30.20 -4.85
C SER A 762 -32.04 29.66 -3.50
N SER A 763 -32.82 28.76 -2.87
CA SER A 763 -32.46 28.03 -1.64
C SER A 763 -31.56 26.81 -1.86
N VAL A 764 -31.34 26.39 -3.11
CA VAL A 764 -30.48 25.27 -3.53
C VAL A 764 -29.52 25.79 -4.59
N SER A 765 -28.61 26.68 -4.20
CA SER A 765 -27.74 27.45 -5.11
C SER A 765 -27.02 26.59 -6.16
N TRP A 766 -26.56 25.38 -5.79
CA TRP A 766 -25.91 24.47 -6.74
C TRP A 766 -26.83 23.99 -7.86
N LEU A 767 -28.13 23.81 -7.58
CA LEU A 767 -29.14 23.31 -8.53
C LEU A 767 -29.64 24.42 -9.45
N ALA A 768 -29.84 25.65 -8.92
CA ALA A 768 -30.03 26.84 -9.75
C ALA A 768 -28.88 26.97 -10.77
N SER A 769 -27.67 26.68 -10.32
CA SER A 769 -26.45 26.70 -11.13
C SER A 769 -26.27 25.47 -12.05
N ALA A 770 -27.13 24.45 -11.93
CA ALA A 770 -27.17 23.27 -12.79
C ALA A 770 -28.23 23.41 -13.90
N GLN A 771 -29.32 24.14 -13.65
CA GLN A 771 -30.42 24.34 -14.60
C GLN A 771 -29.98 24.74 -16.04
N PRO A 772 -28.96 25.60 -16.26
CA PRO A 772 -28.53 25.93 -17.61
C PRO A 772 -27.97 24.75 -18.43
N LEU A 773 -27.57 23.64 -17.79
CA LEU A 773 -27.09 22.41 -18.46
C LEU A 773 -28.14 21.71 -19.33
N PHE A 774 -29.43 21.95 -19.09
CA PHE A 774 -30.48 21.28 -19.84
C PHE A 774 -30.49 21.70 -21.33
N TRP A 775 -29.84 22.83 -21.68
CA TRP A 775 -29.50 23.16 -23.07
C TRP A 775 -28.43 22.24 -23.67
N GLU A 776 -27.35 21.94 -22.95
CA GLU A 776 -26.32 20.99 -23.38
C GLU A 776 -26.90 19.57 -23.52
N LEU A 777 -27.80 19.16 -22.61
CA LEU A 777 -28.51 17.88 -22.70
C LEU A 777 -29.46 17.83 -23.91
N LEU A 778 -30.16 18.93 -24.22
CA LEU A 778 -31.00 19.05 -25.41
C LEU A 778 -30.16 18.97 -26.70
N ILE A 779 -29.02 19.67 -26.77
CA ILE A 779 -28.09 19.58 -27.91
C ILE A 779 -27.55 18.15 -28.04
N ALA A 780 -27.19 17.49 -26.93
CA ALA A 780 -26.68 16.12 -26.96
C ALA A 780 -27.71 15.14 -27.56
N ILE A 781 -28.97 15.19 -27.14
CA ILE A 781 -30.03 14.34 -27.72
C ILE A 781 -30.22 14.63 -29.22
N VAL A 782 -30.28 15.90 -29.64
CA VAL A 782 -30.43 16.26 -31.06
C VAL A 782 -29.25 15.78 -31.92
N VAL A 783 -28.01 15.92 -31.42
CA VAL A 783 -26.80 15.46 -32.13
C VAL A 783 -26.75 13.93 -32.20
N ILE A 784 -27.17 13.24 -31.15
CA ILE A 784 -27.25 11.77 -31.14
C ILE A 784 -28.29 11.29 -32.17
N GLY A 785 -29.46 11.93 -32.26
CA GLY A 785 -30.44 11.65 -33.32
C GLY A 785 -29.90 11.88 -34.74
N ILE A 786 -29.11 12.95 -34.95
CA ILE A 786 -28.41 13.16 -36.23
C ILE A 786 -27.45 11.99 -36.52
N TYR A 787 -26.69 11.53 -35.53
CA TYR A 787 -25.76 10.40 -35.67
C TYR A 787 -26.44 9.04 -35.91
N THR A 788 -27.65 8.80 -35.40
CA THR A 788 -28.36 7.53 -35.60
C THR A 788 -29.18 7.45 -36.88
N GLU A 789 -29.74 8.58 -37.34
CA GLU A 789 -30.63 8.59 -38.52
C GLU A 789 -29.95 9.06 -39.82
N THR A 790 -28.74 9.64 -39.77
CA THR A 790 -28.02 10.13 -40.97
C THR A 790 -27.11 9.05 -41.59
N PRO A 791 -27.20 8.75 -42.90
CA PRO A 791 -26.28 7.82 -43.56
C PRO A 791 -24.81 8.29 -43.53
N GLY A 792 -23.90 7.41 -43.13
CA GLY A 792 -22.47 7.72 -42.91
C GLY A 792 -21.77 8.50 -44.03
N ARG A 793 -22.10 8.23 -45.30
CA ARG A 793 -21.57 8.95 -46.47
C ARG A 793 -21.87 10.46 -46.51
N ILE A 794 -22.82 10.94 -45.71
CA ILE A 794 -23.25 12.35 -45.61
C ILE A 794 -22.93 12.92 -44.20
N LEU A 795 -22.56 12.07 -43.24
CA LEU A 795 -22.35 12.43 -41.83
C LEU A 795 -21.32 13.57 -41.66
N SER A 796 -20.18 13.47 -42.35
CA SER A 796 -19.13 14.50 -42.40
C SER A 796 -19.65 15.88 -42.84
N PHE A 797 -20.58 15.87 -43.79
CA PHE A 797 -21.21 17.08 -44.35
C PHE A 797 -22.32 17.61 -43.44
N ALA A 798 -23.12 16.72 -42.83
CA ALA A 798 -24.13 17.09 -41.84
C ALA A 798 -23.52 17.72 -40.58
N MET A 799 -22.37 17.22 -40.11
CA MET A 799 -21.64 17.80 -38.99
C MET A 799 -20.97 19.14 -39.32
N ALA A 800 -20.44 19.28 -40.55
CA ALA A 800 -20.00 20.58 -41.06
C ALA A 800 -21.16 21.60 -41.11
N LEU A 801 -22.36 21.19 -41.54
CA LEU A 801 -23.56 22.03 -41.54
C LEU A 801 -24.05 22.37 -40.12
N THR A 802 -23.95 21.41 -39.18
CA THR A 802 -24.31 21.63 -37.76
C THR A 802 -23.40 22.70 -37.11
N THR A 803 -22.12 22.72 -37.48
CA THR A 803 -21.17 23.78 -37.08
C THR A 803 -21.66 25.18 -37.51
N LEU A 804 -22.25 25.29 -38.71
CA LEU A 804 -22.80 26.51 -39.28
C LEU A 804 -24.16 26.89 -38.67
N ILE A 805 -25.01 25.92 -38.31
CA ILE A 805 -26.26 26.16 -37.57
C ILE A 805 -25.97 26.70 -36.15
N LEU A 806 -25.01 26.10 -35.43
CA LEU A 806 -24.58 26.58 -34.10
C LEU A 806 -24.01 28.01 -34.15
N PHE A 807 -23.31 28.37 -35.23
CA PHE A 807 -22.85 29.74 -35.45
C PHE A 807 -24.00 30.75 -35.52
N PHE A 808 -25.09 30.46 -36.24
CA PHE A 808 -26.27 31.34 -36.27
C PHE A 808 -26.99 31.39 -34.91
N LEU A 809 -27.19 30.24 -34.25
CA LEU A 809 -27.83 30.20 -32.92
C LEU A 809 -27.03 30.95 -31.83
N SER A 810 -25.71 31.07 -31.97
CA SER A 810 -24.85 31.86 -31.07
C SER A 810 -25.14 33.36 -31.09
N LYS A 811 -25.87 33.87 -32.09
CA LYS A 811 -26.22 35.30 -32.22
C LYS A 811 -27.56 35.68 -31.57
N ILE A 812 -28.35 34.70 -31.08
CA ILE A 812 -29.70 34.93 -30.55
C ILE A 812 -29.66 35.20 -29.02
N LYS A 813 -29.50 36.47 -28.63
CA LYS A 813 -29.32 36.83 -27.21
C LYS A 813 -30.50 36.46 -26.29
N SER A 814 -31.73 36.43 -26.79
CA SER A 814 -32.95 36.20 -25.98
C SER A 814 -33.00 34.83 -25.29
N LEU A 815 -32.27 33.83 -25.79
CA LEU A 815 -32.27 32.46 -25.25
C LEU A 815 -31.05 32.16 -24.36
N LYS A 816 -30.21 33.16 -24.02
CA LYS A 816 -28.92 32.98 -23.33
C LYS A 816 -27.98 31.98 -24.06
N THR A 817 -28.06 31.89 -25.40
CA THR A 817 -27.30 30.94 -26.24
C THR A 817 -25.94 31.45 -26.72
N GLU A 818 -25.49 32.61 -26.26
CA GLU A 818 -24.20 33.23 -26.64
C GLU A 818 -23.02 32.24 -26.49
N ARG A 819 -23.06 31.40 -25.44
CA ARG A 819 -22.14 30.27 -25.19
C ARG A 819 -21.94 29.31 -26.37
N PHE A 820 -22.86 29.22 -27.32
CA PHE A 820 -22.72 28.35 -28.49
C PHE A 820 -21.57 28.78 -29.42
N ALA A 821 -21.06 30.01 -29.30
CA ALA A 821 -19.84 30.46 -29.97
C ALA A 821 -18.63 29.56 -29.64
N LEU A 822 -18.56 29.00 -28.43
CA LEU A 822 -17.58 27.99 -28.03
C LEU A 822 -17.80 26.64 -28.75
N TYR A 823 -19.05 26.26 -28.96
CA TYR A 823 -19.42 24.96 -29.53
C TYR A 823 -19.07 24.89 -31.03
N VAL A 824 -19.08 26.03 -31.74
CA VAL A 824 -18.55 26.12 -33.12
C VAL A 824 -17.10 25.62 -33.22
N TYR A 825 -16.23 25.94 -32.25
CA TYR A 825 -14.85 25.43 -32.23
C TYR A 825 -14.78 23.92 -31.98
N LEU A 826 -15.62 23.39 -31.08
CA LEU A 826 -15.67 21.97 -30.75
C LEU A 826 -16.15 21.14 -31.96
N PHE A 827 -17.22 21.59 -32.63
CA PHE A 827 -17.77 20.91 -33.80
C PHE A 827 -16.86 21.02 -35.03
N PHE A 828 -16.14 22.14 -35.20
CA PHE A 828 -15.06 22.26 -36.19
C PHE A 828 -13.97 21.19 -35.97
N ILE A 829 -13.43 21.09 -34.75
CA ILE A 829 -12.41 20.07 -34.43
C ILE A 829 -12.97 18.65 -34.63
N TRP A 830 -14.18 18.39 -34.14
CA TRP A 830 -14.83 17.09 -34.25
C TRP A 830 -15.05 16.66 -35.71
N THR A 831 -15.44 17.59 -36.59
CA THR A 831 -15.59 17.30 -38.02
C THR A 831 -14.24 17.02 -38.70
N ASN A 832 -13.15 17.67 -38.29
CA ASN A 832 -11.80 17.33 -38.79
C ASN A 832 -11.35 15.93 -38.32
N VAL A 833 -11.74 15.50 -37.12
CA VAL A 833 -11.50 14.14 -36.62
C VAL A 833 -12.36 13.11 -37.38
N GLU A 834 -13.63 13.41 -37.64
CA GLU A 834 -14.52 12.53 -38.39
C GLU A 834 -14.08 12.38 -39.86
N ILE A 835 -13.58 13.43 -40.51
CA ILE A 835 -12.97 13.36 -41.85
C ILE A 835 -11.77 12.40 -41.86
N PHE A 836 -10.93 12.44 -40.83
CA PHE A 836 -9.79 11.54 -40.69
C PHE A 836 -10.22 10.08 -40.46
N LEU A 837 -11.13 9.83 -39.51
CA LEU A 837 -11.63 8.49 -39.19
C LEU A 837 -12.47 7.89 -40.33
N GLY A 838 -13.18 8.72 -41.10
CA GLY A 838 -13.84 8.36 -42.34
C GLY A 838 -12.88 7.96 -43.47
N GLY A 839 -11.57 8.20 -43.31
CA GLY A 839 -10.51 7.68 -44.18
C GLY A 839 -10.45 6.15 -44.16
N GLU A 840 -10.31 5.53 -42.98
CA GLU A 840 -9.97 4.11 -42.84
C GLU A 840 -11.17 3.14 -42.92
N SER A 841 -12.41 3.62 -42.72
CA SER A 841 -13.55 2.75 -42.39
C SER A 841 -14.18 1.97 -43.56
N THR A 842 -13.83 2.25 -44.83
CA THR A 842 -14.38 1.53 -45.99
C THR A 842 -13.38 1.27 -47.13
N ILE A 843 -13.14 -0.02 -47.39
CA ILE A 843 -12.72 -0.63 -48.66
C ILE A 843 -11.32 -0.22 -49.19
N PHE A 844 -10.26 -0.90 -48.75
CA PHE A 844 -8.99 -1.00 -49.50
C PHE A 844 -8.27 -2.35 -49.26
N VAL A 845 -8.61 -3.35 -50.10
CA VAL A 845 -7.82 -4.60 -50.28
C VAL A 845 -7.81 -5.07 -51.76
N THR A 846 -8.85 -4.75 -52.54
CA THR A 846 -9.17 -5.49 -53.78
C THR A 846 -9.35 -4.68 -55.07
N GLN A 847 -9.06 -3.37 -55.09
CA GLN A 847 -9.17 -2.56 -56.32
C GLN A 847 -7.96 -1.62 -56.51
N ASN A 848 -7.36 -1.68 -57.70
CA ASN A 848 -6.19 -0.88 -58.10
C ASN A 848 -6.58 0.55 -58.55
N GLY A 849 -7.52 1.20 -57.86
CA GLY A 849 -8.10 2.48 -58.30
C GLY A 849 -8.77 3.26 -57.17
N PHE A 850 -8.83 4.59 -57.33
CA PHE A 850 -9.30 5.52 -56.31
C PHE A 850 -10.84 5.72 -56.37
N PRO A 851 -11.60 5.50 -55.26
CA PRO A 851 -13.07 5.42 -55.28
C PRO A 851 -13.75 6.80 -55.19
N TRP A 852 -13.73 7.56 -56.29
CA TRP A 852 -14.22 8.95 -56.36
C TRP A 852 -15.66 9.18 -55.85
N GLU A 853 -16.63 8.36 -56.27
CA GLU A 853 -18.05 8.56 -55.91
C GLU A 853 -18.31 8.44 -54.39
N GLN A 854 -17.54 7.60 -53.70
CA GLN A 854 -17.69 7.38 -52.26
C GLN A 854 -16.95 8.45 -51.44
N ARG A 855 -15.85 8.99 -51.97
CA ARG A 855 -15.03 10.02 -51.30
C ARG A 855 -15.51 11.46 -51.56
N GLY A 856 -16.38 11.69 -52.53
CA GLY A 856 -16.82 13.04 -52.95
C GLY A 856 -17.30 13.95 -51.80
N PHE A 857 -18.16 13.44 -50.90
CA PHE A 857 -18.65 14.24 -49.75
C PHE A 857 -17.59 14.48 -48.66
N GLN A 858 -16.58 13.59 -48.53
CA GLN A 858 -15.44 13.78 -47.61
C GLN A 858 -14.44 14.81 -48.17
N ILE A 859 -14.23 14.81 -49.49
CA ILE A 859 -13.44 15.85 -50.16
C ILE A 859 -14.17 17.21 -50.07
N ALA A 860 -15.49 17.22 -50.27
CA ALA A 860 -16.31 18.42 -50.09
C ALA A 860 -16.28 18.96 -48.65
N SER A 861 -16.30 18.09 -47.62
CA SER A 861 -16.20 18.55 -46.24
C SER A 861 -14.82 19.14 -45.92
N ILE A 862 -13.72 18.64 -46.49
CA ILE A 862 -12.39 19.30 -46.41
C ILE A 862 -12.45 20.73 -46.97
N PHE A 863 -13.10 20.95 -48.12
CA PHE A 863 -13.29 22.30 -48.67
C PHE A 863 -14.18 23.18 -47.77
N VAL A 864 -15.21 22.63 -47.11
CA VAL A 864 -16.03 23.36 -46.13
C VAL A 864 -15.24 23.69 -44.86
N GLN A 865 -14.33 22.82 -44.40
CA GLN A 865 -13.42 23.11 -43.29
C GLN A 865 -12.42 24.22 -43.65
N LEU A 866 -11.83 24.18 -44.86
CA LEU A 866 -10.99 25.27 -45.38
C LEU A 866 -11.77 26.60 -45.47
N GLY A 867 -12.99 26.57 -46.00
CA GLY A 867 -13.89 27.74 -46.01
C GLY A 867 -14.19 28.27 -44.61
N SER A 868 -14.35 27.38 -43.63
CA SER A 868 -14.57 27.75 -42.22
C SER A 868 -13.36 28.46 -41.61
N ILE A 869 -12.12 28.02 -41.93
CA ILE A 869 -10.87 28.68 -41.55
C ILE A 869 -10.84 30.14 -42.05
N PHE A 870 -11.22 30.37 -43.31
CA PHE A 870 -11.13 31.70 -43.93
C PHE A 870 -12.36 32.62 -43.73
N PHE A 871 -13.53 32.09 -43.36
CA PHE A 871 -14.77 32.89 -43.27
C PHE A 871 -15.42 32.95 -41.88
N ILE A 872 -15.40 31.86 -41.10
CA ILE A 872 -16.11 31.78 -39.81
C ILE A 872 -15.26 32.35 -38.68
N PHE A 873 -14.03 31.86 -38.50
CA PHE A 873 -13.18 32.28 -37.38
C PHE A 873 -12.84 33.78 -37.38
N PRO A 874 -12.58 34.45 -38.52
CA PRO A 874 -12.40 35.91 -38.56
C PRO A 874 -13.62 36.74 -38.11
N LYS A 875 -14.79 36.11 -37.90
CA LYS A 875 -16.06 36.76 -37.50
C LYS A 875 -16.60 36.24 -36.15
N LEU A 876 -15.80 35.45 -35.43
CA LEU A 876 -16.22 34.70 -34.23
C LEU A 876 -15.40 35.11 -33.00
N SER A 877 -15.80 36.20 -32.33
CA SER A 877 -15.21 36.57 -31.05
C SER A 877 -15.56 35.57 -29.94
N LEU A 878 -14.60 35.33 -29.06
CA LEU A 878 -14.74 34.57 -27.81
C LEU A 878 -14.64 35.47 -26.56
N GLU A 879 -14.67 36.79 -26.73
CA GLU A 879 -14.56 37.77 -25.65
C GLU A 879 -15.87 37.89 -24.86
N GLU A 880 -15.80 38.42 -23.63
CA GLU A 880 -16.90 38.61 -22.66
C GLU A 880 -17.66 37.34 -22.17
N LEU A 881 -17.58 36.25 -22.92
CA LEU A 881 -18.25 34.96 -22.71
C LEU A 881 -17.97 34.26 -21.37
N GLU A 882 -16.94 34.68 -20.62
CA GLU A 882 -16.72 34.19 -19.26
C GLU A 882 -17.86 34.52 -18.30
N SER A 883 -18.65 35.56 -18.58
CA SER A 883 -19.83 35.93 -17.78
C SER A 883 -20.97 34.90 -17.90
N CYS A 884 -21.17 34.34 -19.11
CA CYS A 884 -22.26 33.42 -19.44
C CYS A 884 -22.15 32.05 -18.75
N PHE A 885 -20.94 31.63 -18.37
CA PHE A 885 -20.67 30.30 -17.80
C PHE A 885 -20.76 30.28 -16.27
N ILE A 886 -21.99 30.18 -15.76
CA ILE A 886 -22.33 30.13 -14.32
C ILE A 886 -22.52 28.67 -13.86
N GLY A 887 -22.18 28.37 -12.61
CA GLY A 887 -22.50 27.08 -11.99
C GLY A 887 -21.76 25.90 -12.58
N TRP A 888 -22.50 24.83 -12.92
CA TRP A 888 -21.95 23.62 -13.53
C TRP A 888 -21.40 23.89 -14.94
N THR A 889 -21.98 24.85 -15.66
CA THR A 889 -21.47 25.25 -16.98
C THR A 889 -20.06 25.86 -16.92
N ARG A 890 -19.53 26.15 -15.72
CA ARG A 890 -18.11 26.49 -15.52
C ARG A 890 -17.14 25.43 -16.03
N ILE A 891 -17.57 24.17 -16.24
CA ILE A 891 -16.76 23.15 -16.92
C ILE A 891 -16.24 23.65 -18.28
N TRP A 892 -17.04 24.45 -18.99
CA TRP A 892 -16.69 25.08 -20.26
C TRP A 892 -15.72 26.26 -20.15
N LYS A 893 -15.45 26.80 -18.96
CA LYS A 893 -14.45 27.89 -18.80
C LYS A 893 -13.03 27.45 -19.09
N THR A 894 -12.67 26.19 -18.82
CA THR A 894 -11.32 25.68 -19.13
C THR A 894 -11.13 25.52 -20.65
N PRO A 895 -12.05 24.90 -21.41
CA PRO A 895 -12.11 25.01 -22.86
C PRO A 895 -12.11 26.47 -23.35
N LEU A 896 -13.01 27.33 -22.87
CA LEU A 896 -13.10 28.72 -23.32
C LEU A 896 -11.77 29.47 -23.17
N ARG A 897 -11.10 29.36 -22.01
CA ARG A 897 -9.78 29.98 -21.79
C ARG A 897 -8.69 29.39 -22.67
N PHE A 898 -8.76 28.10 -23.01
CA PHE A 898 -7.88 27.48 -23.98
C PHE A 898 -8.11 28.05 -25.39
N PHE A 899 -9.36 28.10 -25.86
CA PHE A 899 -9.71 28.66 -27.17
C PHE A 899 -9.45 30.17 -27.27
N GLN A 900 -9.65 30.94 -26.19
CA GLN A 900 -9.26 32.36 -26.11
C GLN A 900 -7.73 32.53 -26.20
N LYS A 901 -6.97 31.80 -25.37
CA LYS A 901 -5.50 31.88 -25.35
C LYS A 901 -4.86 31.49 -26.68
N PHE A 902 -5.48 30.55 -27.40
CA PHE A 902 -4.99 30.05 -28.68
C PHE A 902 -5.85 30.49 -29.87
N TYR A 903 -6.70 31.51 -29.74
CA TYR A 903 -7.66 31.95 -30.76
C TYR A 903 -7.04 32.09 -32.16
N ASN A 904 -5.93 32.84 -32.26
CA ASN A 904 -5.19 33.05 -33.52
C ASN A 904 -4.33 31.85 -33.96
N LEU A 905 -4.07 30.87 -33.09
CA LEU A 905 -3.26 29.68 -33.40
C LEU A 905 -4.12 28.48 -33.79
N LEU A 906 -5.27 28.28 -33.15
CA LEU A 906 -5.88 26.95 -33.12
C LEU A 906 -6.41 26.48 -34.50
N PRO A 907 -7.14 27.29 -35.28
CA PRO A 907 -7.49 26.93 -36.67
C PRO A 907 -6.23 26.72 -37.53
N GLY A 908 -5.20 27.56 -37.31
CA GLY A 908 -3.89 27.51 -37.98
C GLY A 908 -2.90 26.46 -37.45
N TYR A 909 -3.33 25.52 -36.60
CA TYR A 909 -2.53 24.38 -36.16
C TYR A 909 -3.34 23.08 -36.26
N LEU A 910 -4.54 23.03 -35.68
CA LEU A 910 -5.41 21.84 -35.72
C LEU A 910 -6.04 21.63 -37.11
N GLY A 911 -6.42 22.72 -37.79
CA GLY A 911 -6.86 22.64 -39.19
C GLY A 911 -5.72 22.22 -40.12
N ILE A 912 -4.48 22.68 -39.88
CA ILE A 912 -3.31 22.23 -40.65
C ILE A 912 -3.04 20.76 -40.40
N PHE A 913 -3.06 20.31 -39.14
CA PHE A 913 -2.81 18.91 -38.78
C PHE A 913 -3.84 17.97 -39.44
N GLY A 914 -5.14 18.31 -39.34
CA GLY A 914 -6.21 17.55 -40.01
C GLY A 914 -6.07 17.51 -41.53
N VAL A 915 -5.87 18.67 -42.17
CA VAL A 915 -5.74 18.75 -43.64
C VAL A 915 -4.47 18.08 -44.15
N VAL A 916 -3.31 18.30 -43.52
CA VAL A 916 -2.03 17.70 -43.94
C VAL A 916 -2.01 16.19 -43.71
N ILE A 917 -2.63 15.67 -42.64
CA ILE A 917 -2.76 14.22 -42.43
C ILE A 917 -3.78 13.61 -43.39
N GLY A 918 -4.91 14.27 -43.66
CA GLY A 918 -5.83 13.84 -44.73
C GLY A 918 -5.11 13.75 -46.08
N VAL A 919 -4.33 14.77 -46.44
CA VAL A 919 -3.47 14.75 -47.63
C VAL A 919 -2.42 13.65 -47.57
N TYR A 920 -1.81 13.34 -46.42
CA TYR A 920 -0.90 12.20 -46.26
C TYR A 920 -1.57 10.86 -46.52
N VAL A 921 -2.76 10.63 -45.96
CA VAL A 921 -3.54 9.39 -46.18
C VAL A 921 -3.87 9.25 -47.66
N TYR A 922 -4.47 10.25 -48.30
CA TYR A 922 -4.78 10.18 -49.74
C TYR A 922 -3.52 10.09 -50.62
N THR A 923 -2.40 10.71 -50.23
CA THR A 923 -1.12 10.57 -50.95
C THR A 923 -0.57 9.14 -50.85
N LYS A 924 -0.68 8.51 -49.68
CA LYS A 924 -0.33 7.09 -49.49
C LYS A 924 -1.25 6.20 -50.32
N ASP A 925 -2.56 6.43 -50.31
CA ASP A 925 -3.54 5.62 -51.06
C ASP A 925 -3.34 5.75 -52.58
N ILE A 926 -2.84 6.90 -53.07
CA ILE A 926 -2.51 7.14 -54.49
C ILE A 926 -1.13 6.56 -54.88
N LEU A 927 -0.12 6.60 -54.00
CA LEU A 927 1.26 6.21 -54.34
C LEU A 927 1.63 4.77 -53.93
N SER A 928 0.99 4.18 -52.92
CA SER A 928 1.26 2.80 -52.48
C SER A 928 0.97 1.72 -53.55
N PRO A 929 -0.01 1.87 -54.48
CA PRO A 929 -0.16 0.96 -55.62
C PRO A 929 1.00 1.04 -56.64
N ILE A 930 1.85 2.07 -56.57
CA ILE A 930 3.01 2.25 -57.44
C ILE A 930 4.27 1.69 -56.76
N SER A 931 4.60 2.18 -55.56
CA SER A 931 5.59 1.57 -54.65
C SER A 931 5.62 2.29 -53.30
N ASN A 932 5.58 1.53 -52.20
CA ASN A 932 5.74 2.08 -50.85
C ASN A 932 7.11 2.78 -50.65
N LEU A 933 8.17 2.33 -51.32
CA LEU A 933 9.50 2.95 -51.24
C LEU A 933 9.58 4.36 -51.86
N ILE A 934 8.54 4.81 -52.58
CA ILE A 934 8.44 6.16 -53.13
C ILE A 934 7.80 7.13 -52.11
N VAL A 935 6.95 6.64 -51.21
CA VAL A 935 6.15 7.48 -50.29
C VAL A 935 7.03 8.30 -49.34
N GLY A 936 8.05 7.68 -48.73
CA GLY A 936 9.03 8.37 -47.90
C GLY A 936 9.79 9.48 -48.67
N PRO A 937 10.54 9.14 -49.73
CA PRO A 937 11.25 10.13 -50.56
C PRO A 937 10.36 11.25 -51.12
N ALA A 938 9.13 10.95 -51.52
CA ALA A 938 8.17 11.97 -51.97
C ALA A 938 7.85 12.98 -50.87
N TRP A 939 7.65 12.54 -49.63
CA TRP A 939 7.43 13.42 -48.48
C TRP A 939 8.69 14.19 -48.05
N ALA A 940 9.88 13.62 -48.22
CA ALA A 940 11.14 14.33 -48.01
C ALA A 940 11.31 15.49 -49.02
N LEU A 941 10.98 15.28 -50.29
CA LEU A 941 10.99 16.32 -51.32
C LEU A 941 9.87 17.36 -51.13
N LEU A 942 8.67 16.91 -50.77
CA LEU A 942 7.52 17.79 -50.50
C LEU A 942 7.76 18.69 -49.28
N SER A 943 8.48 18.20 -48.26
CA SER A 943 8.98 19.01 -47.14
C SER A 943 9.82 20.20 -47.63
N VAL A 944 10.82 19.95 -48.49
CA VAL A 944 11.66 21.02 -49.05
C VAL A 944 10.83 21.99 -49.91
N LEU A 945 9.93 21.48 -50.75
CA LEU A 945 9.09 22.30 -51.62
C LEU A 945 8.13 23.21 -50.83
N PHE A 946 7.48 22.71 -49.77
CA PHE A 946 6.66 23.54 -48.90
C PHE A 946 7.48 24.59 -48.12
N LEU A 947 8.74 24.30 -47.77
CA LEU A 947 9.62 25.25 -47.09
C LEU A 947 9.97 26.43 -48.00
N GLU A 948 10.34 26.16 -49.26
CA GLU A 948 10.64 27.19 -50.25
C GLU A 948 9.40 28.01 -50.66
N LEU A 949 8.25 27.36 -50.88
CA LEU A 949 6.99 28.09 -51.13
C LEU A 949 6.58 28.96 -49.94
N GLY A 950 6.71 28.45 -48.71
CA GLY A 950 6.46 29.20 -47.49
C GLY A 950 7.35 30.45 -47.37
N GLN A 951 8.63 30.33 -47.68
CA GLN A 951 9.56 31.47 -47.78
C GLN A 951 9.18 32.45 -48.89
N PHE A 952 8.80 31.96 -50.08
CA PHE A 952 8.41 32.79 -51.23
C PHE A 952 7.21 33.69 -50.91
N PHE A 953 6.13 33.13 -50.34
CA PHE A 953 4.95 33.92 -49.96
C PHE A 953 5.23 34.90 -48.81
N SER A 954 6.18 34.59 -47.91
CA SER A 954 6.56 35.50 -46.81
C SER A 954 7.06 36.86 -47.32
N ARG A 955 7.82 36.83 -48.43
CA ARG A 955 8.44 38.00 -49.08
C ARG A 955 7.44 38.91 -49.83
N ARG A 956 6.14 38.57 -49.85
CA ARG A 956 5.05 39.31 -50.52
C ARG A 956 3.97 39.80 -49.54
N THR A 957 4.37 40.23 -48.35
CA THR A 957 3.48 40.53 -47.23
C THR A 957 2.71 41.85 -47.39
N SER A 958 1.48 41.78 -47.91
CA SER A 958 0.55 42.93 -47.99
C SER A 958 -0.90 42.64 -47.57
N SER A 959 -1.25 41.38 -47.30
CA SER A 959 -2.61 40.97 -46.90
C SER A 959 -2.57 39.95 -45.76
N GLN A 960 -3.53 40.06 -44.83
CA GLN A 960 -3.67 39.18 -43.67
C GLN A 960 -3.91 37.71 -44.07
N SER A 961 -4.67 37.46 -45.13
CA SER A 961 -4.89 36.09 -45.64
C SER A 961 -3.64 35.47 -46.27
N VAL A 962 -2.81 36.28 -46.94
CA VAL A 962 -1.52 35.85 -47.52
C VAL A 962 -0.50 35.57 -46.42
N GLY A 963 -0.51 36.35 -45.32
CA GLY A 963 0.29 36.07 -44.13
C GLY A 963 -0.04 34.71 -43.50
N ILE A 964 -1.33 34.41 -43.32
CA ILE A 964 -1.81 33.11 -42.82
C ILE A 964 -1.36 31.97 -43.76
N LEU A 965 -1.44 32.16 -45.09
CA LEU A 965 -1.01 31.15 -46.07
C LEU A 965 0.52 30.90 -46.05
N SER A 966 1.34 31.93 -45.87
CA SER A 966 2.80 31.75 -45.75
C SER A 966 3.18 30.95 -44.50
N ASP A 967 2.56 31.26 -43.36
CA ASP A 967 2.79 30.52 -42.11
C ASP A 967 2.25 29.08 -42.18
N PHE A 968 1.12 28.86 -42.87
CA PHE A 968 0.59 27.53 -43.16
C PHE A 968 1.61 26.64 -43.89
N LEU A 969 2.20 27.14 -44.98
CA LEU A 969 3.13 26.38 -45.81
C LEU A 969 4.44 26.03 -45.07
N LYS A 970 4.99 26.97 -44.28
CA LYS A 970 6.15 26.72 -43.42
C LYS A 970 5.86 25.67 -42.33
N ARG A 971 4.62 25.55 -41.86
CA ARG A 971 4.22 24.51 -40.89
C ARG A 971 4.07 23.15 -41.57
N ALA A 972 3.46 23.11 -42.76
CA ALA A 972 3.30 21.90 -43.55
C ALA A 972 4.65 21.26 -43.93
N SER A 973 5.69 22.06 -44.24
CA SER A 973 7.03 21.54 -44.54
C SER A 973 7.65 20.75 -43.40
N TRP A 974 7.54 21.25 -42.17
CA TRP A 974 8.03 20.57 -40.97
C TRP A 974 7.28 19.26 -40.69
N PHE A 975 5.95 19.26 -40.85
CA PHE A 975 5.17 18.01 -40.77
C PHE A 975 5.57 16.99 -41.83
N GLY A 976 5.95 17.43 -43.03
CA GLY A 976 6.49 16.54 -44.08
C GLY A 976 7.81 15.86 -43.70
N LEU A 977 8.71 16.57 -43.01
CA LEU A 977 9.97 15.99 -42.50
C LEU A 977 9.71 14.91 -41.44
N ILE A 978 8.72 15.13 -40.57
CA ILE A 978 8.27 14.15 -39.58
C ILE A 978 7.62 12.94 -40.27
N ALA A 979 6.75 13.17 -41.27
CA ALA A 979 6.08 12.10 -42.01
C ALA A 979 7.09 11.19 -42.72
N PHE A 980 8.08 11.77 -43.41
CA PHE A 980 9.22 11.02 -43.97
C PHE A 980 9.96 10.22 -42.89
N SER A 981 10.33 10.85 -41.77
CA SER A 981 11.14 10.20 -40.74
C SER A 981 10.39 9.04 -40.05
N GLY A 982 9.06 9.16 -39.90
CA GLY A 982 8.20 8.09 -39.40
C GLY A 982 8.05 6.93 -40.40
N HIS A 983 7.86 7.25 -41.69
CA HIS A 983 7.83 6.26 -42.77
C HIS A 983 9.14 5.47 -42.83
N TYR A 984 10.28 6.17 -42.71
CA TYR A 984 11.61 5.55 -42.75
C TYR A 984 11.78 4.47 -41.68
N VAL A 985 11.45 4.79 -40.41
CA VAL A 985 11.62 3.86 -39.29
C VAL A 985 10.64 2.69 -39.35
N TYR A 986 9.40 2.92 -39.83
CA TYR A 986 8.36 1.88 -39.82
C TYR A 986 8.38 0.97 -41.05
N VAL A 987 8.63 1.52 -42.25
CA VAL A 987 8.55 0.81 -43.53
C VAL A 987 9.94 0.57 -44.11
N ASP A 988 10.68 1.65 -44.35
CA ASP A 988 11.88 1.57 -45.20
C ASP A 988 13.04 0.84 -44.50
N LEU A 989 13.18 0.96 -43.18
CA LEU A 989 14.16 0.21 -42.37
C LEU A 989 13.92 -1.32 -42.44
N GLN A 990 12.69 -1.76 -42.65
CA GLN A 990 12.34 -3.19 -42.80
C GLN A 990 12.71 -3.74 -44.20
N SER A 991 12.95 -2.87 -45.19
CA SER A 991 13.33 -3.26 -46.56
C SER A 991 14.81 -3.65 -46.73
N SER A 992 15.49 -4.00 -45.65
CA SER A 992 16.95 -4.23 -45.59
C SER A 992 17.46 -5.34 -46.51
N TYR A 993 16.58 -6.23 -46.97
CA TYR A 993 16.85 -7.33 -47.91
C TYR A 993 16.98 -6.90 -49.38
N LEU A 994 16.54 -5.70 -49.76
CA LEU A 994 16.55 -5.25 -51.16
C LEU A 994 17.82 -4.45 -51.46
N PHE A 995 18.75 -5.02 -52.22
CA PHE A 995 20.06 -4.42 -52.51
C PHE A 995 20.06 -3.52 -53.76
N ILE A 996 20.68 -2.35 -53.65
CA ILE A 996 20.89 -1.39 -54.74
C ILE A 996 22.40 -1.09 -54.79
N GLY A 997 23.14 -1.93 -55.52
CA GLY A 997 24.60 -1.97 -55.45
C GLY A 997 25.08 -2.52 -54.10
N TYR A 998 26.15 -1.93 -53.54
CA TYR A 998 26.78 -2.39 -52.29
C TYR A 998 26.00 -2.07 -51.00
N LEU A 999 24.85 -1.40 -51.10
CA LEU A 999 24.01 -0.99 -49.97
C LEU A 999 22.55 -1.38 -50.24
N SER A 1000 21.78 -1.71 -49.20
CA SER A 1000 20.34 -1.94 -49.36
C SER A 1000 19.53 -0.63 -49.46
N ALA A 1001 18.31 -0.73 -50.00
CA ALA A 1001 17.41 0.42 -50.18
C ALA A 1001 17.18 1.18 -48.86
N ALA A 1002 17.04 0.45 -47.75
CA ALA A 1002 17.01 1.00 -46.39
C ALA A 1002 18.21 1.93 -46.09
N HIS A 1003 19.42 1.58 -46.52
CA HIS A 1003 20.63 2.38 -46.32
C HIS A 1003 20.71 3.60 -47.26
N TRP A 1004 20.22 3.48 -48.49
CA TRP A 1004 20.11 4.63 -49.41
C TRP A 1004 19.08 5.66 -48.93
N ILE A 1005 17.94 5.20 -48.41
CA ILE A 1005 16.92 6.09 -47.83
C ILE A 1005 17.42 6.66 -46.48
N ALA A 1006 18.24 5.93 -45.71
CA ALA A 1006 18.94 6.47 -44.55
C ALA A 1006 19.86 7.64 -44.93
N LEU A 1007 20.63 7.49 -46.02
CA LEU A 1007 21.55 8.51 -46.53
C LEU A 1007 20.79 9.74 -47.03
N LEU A 1008 19.70 9.54 -47.80
CA LEU A 1008 18.80 10.61 -48.22
C LEU A 1008 18.22 11.34 -46.98
N GLY A 1009 17.78 10.60 -45.97
CA GLY A 1009 17.28 11.17 -44.73
C GLY A 1009 18.31 12.01 -43.99
N LEU A 1010 19.53 11.50 -43.83
CA LEU A 1010 20.64 12.24 -43.24
C LEU A 1010 20.94 13.54 -44.02
N LEU A 1011 20.94 13.49 -45.36
CA LEU A 1011 21.13 14.68 -46.20
C LEU A 1011 19.99 15.70 -46.04
N VAL A 1012 18.74 15.26 -45.96
CA VAL A 1012 17.57 16.15 -45.77
C VAL A 1012 17.53 16.76 -44.36
N TRP A 1013 17.90 15.99 -43.32
CA TRP A 1013 18.07 16.52 -41.96
C TRP A 1013 19.23 17.53 -41.87
N VAL A 1014 20.34 17.29 -42.59
CA VAL A 1014 21.47 18.24 -42.68
C VAL A 1014 21.10 19.49 -43.48
N TYR A 1015 20.32 19.37 -44.56
CA TYR A 1015 19.77 20.52 -45.29
C TYR A 1015 18.89 21.39 -44.38
N TRP A 1016 17.94 20.78 -43.66
CA TRP A 1016 17.15 21.48 -42.65
C TRP A 1016 18.02 22.13 -41.58
N ALA A 1017 19.00 21.41 -41.02
CA ALA A 1017 19.91 21.91 -39.98
C ALA A 1017 20.84 23.05 -40.43
N THR A 1018 21.01 23.26 -41.74
CA THR A 1018 21.80 24.35 -42.33
C THR A 1018 20.93 25.43 -42.99
N SER A 1019 19.61 25.22 -43.09
CA SER A 1019 18.68 26.16 -43.71
C SER A 1019 18.53 27.47 -42.91
N ASN A 1020 18.61 28.60 -43.61
CA ASN A 1020 18.71 29.92 -42.97
C ASN A 1020 17.32 30.56 -42.77
N ILE A 1021 16.52 29.97 -41.87
CA ILE A 1021 15.16 30.43 -41.53
C ILE A 1021 15.23 31.74 -40.71
N LYS A 1022 15.47 32.87 -41.39
CA LYS A 1022 15.73 34.20 -40.77
C LYS A 1022 14.60 34.77 -39.89
N GLU A 1023 13.42 34.15 -39.86
CA GLU A 1023 12.25 34.61 -39.09
C GLU A 1023 12.17 34.01 -37.67
N THR A 1024 13.23 33.34 -37.19
CA THR A 1024 13.29 32.65 -35.89
C THR A 1024 12.97 33.51 -34.65
N GLU A 1025 12.89 34.83 -34.76
CA GLU A 1025 12.74 35.73 -33.61
C GLU A 1025 11.28 36.01 -33.20
N SER A 1026 10.31 35.99 -34.12
CA SER A 1026 8.93 36.40 -33.84
C SER A 1026 8.03 35.26 -33.35
N VAL A 1027 8.16 34.05 -33.90
CA VAL A 1027 7.26 32.92 -33.61
C VAL A 1027 7.93 31.89 -32.70
N SER A 1028 7.36 31.69 -31.50
CA SER A 1028 7.90 30.79 -30.45
C SER A 1028 8.18 29.35 -30.91
N PHE A 1029 7.37 28.83 -31.85
CA PHE A 1029 7.49 27.48 -32.41
C PHE A 1029 8.88 27.23 -33.03
N TRP A 1030 9.39 28.14 -33.87
CA TRP A 1030 10.67 27.96 -34.56
C TRP A 1030 11.88 27.99 -33.62
N LYS A 1031 11.77 28.69 -32.48
CA LYS A 1031 12.77 28.68 -31.39
C LYS A 1031 12.91 27.34 -30.67
N ILE A 1032 11.92 26.46 -30.81
CA ILE A 1032 11.93 25.09 -30.26
C ILE A 1032 12.40 24.10 -31.34
N VAL A 1033 11.92 24.24 -32.58
CA VAL A 1033 12.16 23.31 -33.68
C VAL A 1033 13.60 23.35 -34.21
N VAL A 1034 14.12 24.54 -34.57
CA VAL A 1034 15.42 24.66 -35.26
C VAL A 1034 16.59 24.05 -34.47
N PRO A 1035 16.70 24.20 -33.13
CA PRO A 1035 17.79 23.59 -32.39
C PRO A 1035 17.80 22.05 -32.33
N LEU A 1036 16.65 21.39 -32.55
CA LEU A 1036 16.47 19.92 -32.48
C LEU A 1036 17.00 19.18 -33.71
N LEU A 1037 17.35 19.90 -34.78
CA LEU A 1037 17.75 19.31 -36.06
C LEU A 1037 19.06 18.51 -35.97
N ALA A 1038 19.94 18.86 -35.01
CA ALA A 1038 21.17 18.12 -34.73
C ALA A 1038 20.93 16.77 -34.04
N GLU A 1039 19.93 16.67 -33.16
CA GLU A 1039 19.50 15.43 -32.53
C GLU A 1039 18.90 14.45 -33.56
N GLY A 1040 18.16 14.97 -34.56
CA GLY A 1040 17.72 14.16 -35.71
C GLY A 1040 18.89 13.56 -36.49
N CYS A 1041 19.95 14.34 -36.72
CA CYS A 1041 21.18 13.82 -37.35
C CYS A 1041 21.85 12.72 -36.50
N LEU A 1042 21.94 12.89 -35.17
CA LEU A 1042 22.48 11.87 -34.27
C LEU A 1042 21.64 10.59 -34.24
N LEU A 1043 20.32 10.70 -34.35
CA LEU A 1043 19.41 9.56 -34.43
C LEU A 1043 19.68 8.72 -35.70
N PHE A 1044 19.82 9.35 -36.86
CA PHE A 1044 20.17 8.64 -38.10
C PHE A 1044 21.57 8.00 -38.04
N VAL A 1045 22.56 8.64 -37.40
CA VAL A 1045 23.89 8.03 -37.15
C VAL A 1045 23.76 6.79 -36.26
N GLY A 1046 22.90 6.82 -35.23
CA GLY A 1046 22.59 5.66 -34.38
C GLY A 1046 21.93 4.51 -35.14
N LEU A 1047 20.94 4.81 -36.01
CA LEU A 1047 20.28 3.81 -36.85
C LEU A 1047 21.25 3.15 -37.83
N ILE A 1048 22.11 3.93 -38.51
CA ILE A 1048 23.14 3.40 -39.41
C ILE A 1048 24.14 2.51 -38.65
N SER A 1049 24.54 2.91 -37.43
CA SER A 1049 25.46 2.13 -36.59
C SER A 1049 24.89 0.78 -36.13
N TYR A 1050 23.55 0.67 -36.10
CA TYR A 1050 22.84 -0.57 -35.79
C TYR A 1050 22.59 -1.43 -37.04
N SER A 1051 22.24 -0.83 -38.19
CA SER A 1051 21.82 -1.57 -39.38
C SER A 1051 22.96 -2.18 -40.22
N THR A 1052 24.23 -1.81 -39.95
CA THR A 1052 25.37 -2.13 -40.81
C THR A 1052 26.32 -3.22 -40.29
N LEU A 1053 26.14 -3.75 -39.07
CA LEU A 1053 27.16 -4.58 -38.39
C LEU A 1053 26.60 -5.81 -37.68
N ASN A 1054 27.41 -6.87 -37.62
CA ASN A 1054 27.11 -8.10 -36.88
C ASN A 1054 27.02 -7.86 -35.37
N GLU A 1055 26.10 -8.53 -34.68
CA GLU A 1055 25.68 -8.26 -33.29
C GLU A 1055 26.83 -8.12 -32.27
N SER A 1056 27.84 -9.00 -32.31
CA SER A 1056 28.99 -8.93 -31.41
C SER A 1056 29.88 -7.69 -31.62
N TRP A 1057 29.96 -7.19 -32.87
CA TRP A 1057 30.70 -5.99 -33.26
C TRP A 1057 29.91 -4.68 -33.05
N VAL A 1058 28.59 -4.74 -32.84
CA VAL A 1058 27.78 -3.58 -32.43
C VAL A 1058 28.34 -2.97 -31.13
N SER A 1059 28.80 -3.81 -30.20
CA SER A 1059 29.44 -3.36 -28.94
C SER A 1059 30.67 -2.45 -29.19
N VAL A 1060 31.50 -2.82 -30.18
CA VAL A 1060 32.69 -2.07 -30.59
C VAL A 1060 32.28 -0.76 -31.25
N ALA A 1061 31.34 -0.79 -32.20
CA ALA A 1061 30.88 0.39 -32.92
C ALA A 1061 30.22 1.44 -32.02
N PHE A 1062 29.39 1.04 -31.06
CA PHE A 1062 28.82 1.97 -30.08
C PHE A 1062 29.88 2.56 -29.15
N SER A 1063 30.96 1.83 -28.82
CA SER A 1063 32.08 2.38 -28.04
C SER A 1063 32.92 3.41 -28.85
N LEU A 1064 33.08 3.20 -30.16
CA LEU A 1064 33.70 4.19 -31.07
C LEU A 1064 32.82 5.43 -31.27
N ALA A 1065 31.51 5.24 -31.42
CA ALA A 1065 30.55 6.35 -31.48
C ALA A 1065 30.55 7.18 -30.18
N ALA A 1066 30.61 6.52 -29.02
CA ALA A 1066 30.74 7.18 -27.72
C ALA A 1066 31.98 8.09 -27.65
N LEU A 1067 33.14 7.57 -28.07
CA LEU A 1067 34.39 8.33 -28.15
C LEU A 1067 34.30 9.52 -29.12
N PHE A 1068 33.74 9.32 -30.32
CA PHE A 1068 33.64 10.36 -31.34
C PHE A 1068 32.68 11.49 -30.96
N VAL A 1069 31.49 11.15 -30.45
CA VAL A 1069 30.49 12.12 -29.98
C VAL A 1069 31.00 12.90 -28.75
N LEU A 1070 31.69 12.22 -27.81
CA LEU A 1070 32.34 12.88 -26.68
C LEU A 1070 33.42 13.88 -27.15
N GLU A 1071 34.31 13.48 -28.07
CA GLU A 1071 35.38 14.34 -28.57
C GLU A 1071 34.85 15.57 -29.32
N ILE A 1072 33.74 15.43 -30.08
CA ILE A 1072 33.02 16.57 -30.69
C ILE A 1072 32.51 17.55 -29.61
N GLY A 1073 31.89 17.02 -28.55
CA GLY A 1073 31.40 17.84 -27.44
C GLY A 1073 32.50 18.51 -26.61
N ILE A 1074 33.71 17.96 -26.61
CA ILE A 1074 34.89 18.56 -25.95
C ILE A 1074 35.52 19.66 -26.82
N ARG A 1075 35.57 19.49 -28.15
CA ARG A 1075 36.35 20.37 -29.06
C ARG A 1075 35.58 21.52 -29.73
N LYS A 1076 34.26 21.63 -29.58
CA LYS A 1076 33.44 22.64 -30.30
C LYS A 1076 32.69 23.62 -29.39
N SER A 1077 32.08 24.62 -30.03
CA SER A 1077 31.32 25.74 -29.45
C SER A 1077 30.27 25.33 -28.42
N GLU A 1078 29.90 26.26 -27.53
CA GLU A 1078 28.91 26.06 -26.44
C GLU A 1078 27.63 25.33 -26.89
N SER A 1079 27.09 25.70 -28.05
CA SER A 1079 25.91 25.07 -28.68
C SER A 1079 26.00 23.54 -28.82
N LEU A 1080 27.20 22.98 -28.95
CA LEU A 1080 27.47 21.54 -29.10
C LEU A 1080 27.97 20.89 -27.79
N SER A 1081 28.09 21.63 -26.68
CA SER A 1081 28.46 21.11 -25.35
C SER A 1081 27.64 19.88 -24.93
N ARG A 1082 26.36 19.83 -25.32
CA ARG A 1082 25.42 18.71 -25.09
C ARG A 1082 25.88 17.37 -25.65
N PHE A 1083 26.77 17.36 -26.64
CA PHE A 1083 27.36 16.13 -27.18
C PHE A 1083 28.23 15.40 -26.13
N ARG A 1084 28.79 16.11 -25.14
CA ARG A 1084 29.49 15.47 -24.00
C ARG A 1084 28.58 14.51 -23.23
N TRP A 1085 27.30 14.85 -23.08
CA TRP A 1085 26.30 14.00 -22.41
C TRP A 1085 25.79 12.90 -23.33
N TYR A 1086 25.58 13.18 -24.63
CA TYR A 1086 25.20 12.15 -25.60
C TYR A 1086 26.27 11.04 -25.74
N GLY A 1087 27.57 11.36 -25.64
CA GLY A 1087 28.64 10.36 -25.61
C GLY A 1087 28.50 9.35 -24.45
N ILE A 1088 27.96 9.76 -23.30
CA ILE A 1088 27.68 8.85 -22.17
C ILE A 1088 26.55 7.87 -22.52
N LEU A 1089 25.54 8.29 -23.29
CA LEU A 1089 24.46 7.38 -23.72
C LEU A 1089 25.01 6.26 -24.62
N PHE A 1090 25.88 6.58 -25.58
CA PHE A 1090 26.53 5.57 -26.41
C PHE A 1090 27.44 4.63 -25.59
N HIS A 1091 28.15 5.14 -24.57
CA HIS A 1091 28.91 4.31 -23.61
C HIS A 1091 28.02 3.34 -22.83
N LEU A 1092 26.85 3.78 -22.37
CA LEU A 1092 25.88 2.93 -21.66
C LEU A 1092 25.31 1.83 -22.56
N VAL A 1093 25.02 2.13 -23.83
CA VAL A 1093 24.59 1.12 -24.81
C VAL A 1093 25.72 0.11 -25.09
N ALA A 1094 26.96 0.56 -25.29
CA ALA A 1094 28.11 -0.34 -25.46
C ALA A 1094 28.33 -1.25 -24.23
N CYS A 1095 28.16 -0.72 -23.01
CA CYS A 1095 28.17 -1.53 -21.78
C CYS A 1095 27.03 -2.57 -21.77
N PHE A 1096 25.83 -2.22 -22.22
CA PHE A 1096 24.69 -3.16 -22.31
C PHE A 1096 24.99 -4.32 -23.26
N TYR A 1097 25.47 -4.05 -24.48
CA TYR A 1097 25.83 -5.10 -25.45
C TYR A 1097 26.96 -6.01 -24.95
N LEU A 1098 27.98 -5.45 -24.28
CA LEU A 1098 29.03 -6.23 -23.60
C LEU A 1098 28.46 -7.14 -22.49
N THR A 1099 27.46 -6.65 -21.75
CA THR A 1099 26.92 -7.32 -20.56
C THR A 1099 25.93 -8.43 -20.89
N PHE A 1100 25.16 -8.32 -21.99
CA PHE A 1100 24.05 -9.22 -22.29
C PHE A 1100 24.13 -9.97 -23.63
N ILE A 1101 24.89 -9.48 -24.61
CA ILE A 1101 25.00 -10.11 -25.95
C ILE A 1101 26.33 -10.86 -26.06
N VAL A 1102 27.45 -10.13 -25.97
CA VAL A 1102 28.81 -10.68 -26.15
C VAL A 1102 29.18 -11.72 -25.07
N SER A 1103 28.50 -11.67 -23.92
CA SER A 1103 28.72 -12.53 -22.75
C SER A 1103 27.88 -13.81 -22.73
N ALA A 1104 26.91 -13.96 -23.64
CA ALA A 1104 25.92 -15.04 -23.65
C ALA A 1104 25.95 -15.89 -24.94
N GLU A 1105 26.99 -15.71 -25.76
CA GLU A 1105 27.04 -16.25 -27.13
C GLU A 1105 27.85 -17.57 -27.19
N ASP A 1106 27.20 -18.69 -27.53
CA ASP A 1106 27.79 -20.05 -27.45
C ASP A 1106 29.07 -20.25 -28.29
N ASN A 1107 30.01 -21.07 -27.82
CA ASN A 1107 31.41 -21.02 -28.26
C ASN A 1107 31.98 -22.34 -28.88
N PRO A 1108 31.73 -22.61 -30.19
CA PRO A 1108 32.45 -23.63 -30.95
C PRO A 1108 33.78 -23.07 -31.50
N VAL A 1109 34.90 -23.30 -30.79
CA VAL A 1109 36.22 -22.79 -31.21
C VAL A 1109 36.78 -23.59 -32.39
N ALA A 1110 36.40 -23.22 -33.61
CA ALA A 1110 37.00 -23.74 -34.85
C ALA A 1110 38.27 -22.96 -35.26
N GLN A 1111 38.28 -21.63 -35.09
CA GLN A 1111 39.38 -20.75 -35.49
C GLN A 1111 39.56 -19.59 -34.50
N TRP A 1112 40.81 -19.21 -34.23
CA TRP A 1112 41.15 -18.24 -33.18
C TRP A 1112 40.54 -16.84 -33.39
N TYR A 1113 40.39 -16.39 -34.64
CA TYR A 1113 39.79 -15.09 -34.96
C TYR A 1113 38.26 -15.07 -34.81
N GLN A 1114 37.63 -16.23 -34.63
CA GLN A 1114 36.21 -16.37 -34.29
C GLN A 1114 35.98 -16.42 -32.77
N ALA A 1115 37.03 -16.39 -31.95
CA ALA A 1115 36.92 -16.52 -30.51
C ALA A 1115 36.24 -15.29 -29.89
N LYS A 1116 35.05 -15.50 -29.32
CA LYS A 1116 34.10 -14.44 -28.95
C LYS A 1116 34.56 -13.50 -27.82
N TRP A 1117 35.62 -13.88 -27.10
CA TRP A 1117 36.30 -12.98 -26.17
C TRP A 1117 37.02 -11.81 -26.86
N ILE A 1118 37.31 -11.89 -28.17
CA ILE A 1118 38.01 -10.81 -28.90
C ILE A 1118 37.16 -9.52 -28.96
N PRO A 1119 35.90 -9.52 -29.48
CA PRO A 1119 35.03 -8.35 -29.38
C PRO A 1119 34.81 -7.86 -27.94
N GLY A 1120 34.66 -8.78 -26.98
CA GLY A 1120 34.50 -8.44 -25.56
C GLY A 1120 35.69 -7.67 -24.99
N VAL A 1121 36.91 -8.17 -25.21
CA VAL A 1121 38.16 -7.51 -24.77
C VAL A 1121 38.39 -6.20 -25.54
N SER A 1122 38.13 -6.15 -26.85
CA SER A 1122 38.21 -4.92 -27.64
C SER A 1122 37.28 -3.83 -27.09
N THR A 1123 36.02 -4.18 -26.79
CA THR A 1123 35.06 -3.27 -26.16
C THR A 1123 35.48 -2.87 -24.75
N ILE A 1124 36.00 -3.79 -23.92
CA ILE A 1124 36.54 -3.43 -22.59
C ILE A 1124 37.69 -2.41 -22.68
N LEU A 1125 38.60 -2.57 -23.65
CA LEU A 1125 39.71 -1.63 -23.87
C LEU A 1125 39.24 -0.25 -24.36
N LEU A 1126 38.29 -0.22 -25.31
CA LEU A 1126 37.72 1.03 -25.84
C LEU A 1126 36.88 1.77 -24.78
N LEU A 1127 36.13 1.04 -23.96
CA LEU A 1127 35.40 1.60 -22.82
C LEU A 1127 36.36 2.11 -21.74
N PHE A 1128 37.48 1.43 -21.45
CA PHE A 1128 38.50 1.94 -20.53
C PHE A 1128 39.11 3.27 -21.03
N LEU A 1129 39.33 3.39 -22.35
CA LEU A 1129 39.76 4.64 -22.99
C LEU A 1129 38.67 5.74 -22.90
N PHE A 1130 37.39 5.41 -23.14
CA PHE A 1130 36.27 6.33 -22.97
C PHE A 1130 36.19 6.84 -21.53
N VAL A 1131 36.27 5.93 -20.55
CA VAL A 1131 36.23 6.21 -19.12
C VAL A 1131 37.35 7.19 -18.72
N TYR A 1132 38.57 6.97 -19.21
CA TYR A 1132 39.71 7.89 -19.01
C TYR A 1132 39.50 9.27 -19.67
N ARG A 1133 38.97 9.29 -20.91
CA ARG A 1133 38.65 10.54 -21.63
C ARG A 1133 37.54 11.34 -20.95
N ALA A 1134 36.46 10.69 -20.51
CA ALA A 1134 35.35 11.32 -19.80
C ALA A 1134 35.81 11.95 -18.49
N TYR A 1135 36.61 11.24 -17.68
CA TYR A 1135 37.14 11.75 -16.41
C TYR A 1135 37.99 13.03 -16.58
N ARG A 1136 38.80 13.11 -17.64
CA ARG A 1136 39.61 14.32 -17.94
C ARG A 1136 38.84 15.42 -18.68
N GLY A 1137 37.90 15.06 -19.55
CA GLY A 1137 37.35 15.96 -20.58
C GLY A 1137 35.92 16.46 -20.37
N TYR A 1138 35.12 15.85 -19.49
CA TYR A 1138 33.71 16.25 -19.33
C TYR A 1138 33.57 17.70 -18.82
N GLY A 1139 34.47 18.12 -17.92
CA GLY A 1139 34.59 19.49 -17.42
C GLY A 1139 33.58 19.87 -16.32
N LYS A 1140 33.72 21.09 -15.80
CA LYS A 1140 32.77 21.73 -14.87
C LYS A 1140 31.89 22.80 -15.54
N GLU A 1141 31.96 22.86 -16.86
CA GLU A 1141 31.24 23.84 -17.68
C GLU A 1141 29.75 23.47 -17.78
N GLY A 1142 28.88 24.47 -17.85
CA GLY A 1142 27.44 24.24 -17.93
C GLY A 1142 27.02 23.74 -19.31
N ILE A 1143 26.43 22.54 -19.38
CA ILE A 1143 25.93 21.98 -20.63
C ILE A 1143 24.63 22.71 -21.04
N SER A 1144 24.64 23.31 -22.23
CA SER A 1144 23.48 24.04 -22.78
C SER A 1144 22.56 23.12 -23.58
N PHE A 1145 21.31 22.99 -23.16
CA PHE A 1145 20.24 22.35 -23.91
C PHE A 1145 19.29 23.39 -24.51
N PRO A 1146 18.71 23.15 -25.70
CA PRO A 1146 17.68 24.02 -26.26
C PRO A 1146 16.39 23.97 -25.44
N THR A 1147 15.51 24.94 -25.65
CA THR A 1147 14.23 25.10 -24.92
C THR A 1147 13.36 23.84 -24.93
N GLY A 1148 13.25 23.15 -26.06
CA GLY A 1148 12.51 21.88 -26.19
C GLY A 1148 13.12 20.72 -25.38
N LEU A 1149 14.42 20.75 -25.07
CA LEU A 1149 15.13 19.75 -24.28
C LEU A 1149 15.52 20.26 -22.88
N GLY A 1150 14.86 21.33 -22.39
CA GLY A 1150 15.16 21.90 -21.07
C GLY A 1150 15.04 20.91 -19.91
N PHE A 1151 14.23 19.85 -20.06
CA PHE A 1151 14.14 18.75 -19.08
C PHE A 1151 15.42 17.91 -19.00
N LEU A 1152 16.14 17.72 -20.11
CA LEU A 1152 17.42 17.00 -20.13
C LEU A 1152 18.51 17.75 -19.36
N LYS A 1153 18.43 19.09 -19.22
CA LYS A 1153 19.40 19.85 -18.42
C LYS A 1153 19.47 19.34 -16.98
N GLY A 1154 18.32 19.17 -16.32
CA GLY A 1154 18.26 18.66 -14.94
C GLY A 1154 18.64 17.17 -14.80
N ILE A 1155 18.58 16.40 -15.89
CA ILE A 1155 19.10 15.02 -15.94
C ILE A 1155 20.62 15.05 -16.13
N SER A 1156 21.12 15.84 -17.08
CA SER A 1156 22.54 16.00 -17.40
C SER A 1156 23.35 16.60 -16.25
N GLU A 1157 22.79 17.57 -15.51
CA GLU A 1157 23.38 18.10 -14.26
C GLU A 1157 23.49 17.01 -13.19
N LYS A 1158 22.49 16.14 -13.04
CA LYS A 1158 22.57 14.95 -12.17
C LYS A 1158 23.56 13.92 -12.69
N THR A 1159 23.63 13.69 -14.00
CA THR A 1159 24.64 12.81 -14.63
C THR A 1159 26.05 13.34 -14.35
N GLY A 1160 26.28 14.66 -14.42
CA GLY A 1160 27.56 15.27 -14.05
C GLY A 1160 27.86 15.15 -12.55
N ALA A 1161 26.88 15.41 -11.68
CA ALA A 1161 27.03 15.28 -10.23
C ALA A 1161 27.30 13.84 -9.75
N TYR A 1162 26.84 12.84 -10.51
CA TYR A 1162 27.06 11.41 -10.26
C TYR A 1162 27.85 10.73 -11.39
N LEU A 1163 28.71 11.46 -12.10
CA LEU A 1163 29.42 10.98 -13.30
C LEU A 1163 30.15 9.67 -13.02
N ASN A 1164 30.80 9.60 -11.86
CA ASN A 1164 31.48 8.40 -11.38
C ASN A 1164 30.53 7.18 -11.33
N ALA A 1165 29.34 7.32 -10.74
CA ALA A 1165 28.39 6.21 -10.64
C ALA A 1165 27.84 5.79 -12.02
N VAL A 1166 27.52 6.75 -12.89
CA VAL A 1166 26.92 6.48 -14.21
C VAL A 1166 27.92 5.86 -15.18
N VAL A 1167 29.20 6.30 -15.16
CA VAL A 1167 30.22 5.82 -16.09
C VAL A 1167 30.91 4.54 -15.58
N TYR A 1168 31.31 4.48 -14.31
CA TYR A 1168 32.11 3.37 -13.80
C TYR A 1168 31.30 2.12 -13.43
N TYR A 1169 30.11 2.24 -12.82
CA TYR A 1169 29.39 1.04 -12.36
C TYR A 1169 28.95 0.11 -13.49
N PRO A 1170 28.32 0.59 -14.60
CA PRO A 1170 27.90 -0.30 -15.68
C PRO A 1170 29.09 -1.02 -16.33
N PHE A 1171 30.24 -0.35 -16.41
CA PHE A 1171 31.48 -0.93 -16.90
C PHE A 1171 32.01 -2.05 -15.99
N PHE A 1172 32.12 -1.83 -14.68
CA PHE A 1172 32.60 -2.87 -13.75
C PHE A 1172 31.60 -4.02 -13.54
N ILE A 1173 30.29 -3.74 -13.58
CA ILE A 1173 29.24 -4.77 -13.55
C ILE A 1173 29.29 -5.61 -14.83
N GLY A 1174 29.47 -4.98 -15.99
CA GLY A 1174 29.64 -5.68 -17.27
C GLY A 1174 30.84 -6.61 -17.27
N ILE A 1175 32.00 -6.17 -16.75
CA ILE A 1175 33.18 -7.04 -16.59
C ILE A 1175 32.91 -8.18 -15.61
N PHE A 1176 32.27 -7.91 -14.47
CA PHE A 1176 31.95 -8.94 -13.46
C PHE A 1176 31.03 -10.04 -14.01
N LEU A 1177 30.00 -9.66 -14.79
CA LEU A 1177 29.05 -10.59 -15.42
C LEU A 1177 29.66 -11.30 -16.64
N PHE A 1178 30.47 -10.61 -17.45
CA PHE A 1178 31.25 -11.23 -18.52
C PHE A 1178 32.18 -12.34 -17.96
N LEU A 1179 32.87 -12.08 -16.84
CA LEU A 1179 33.67 -13.11 -16.16
C LEU A 1179 32.83 -14.23 -15.56
N TYR A 1180 31.58 -13.97 -15.17
CA TYR A 1180 30.67 -14.97 -14.60
C TYR A 1180 30.20 -16.00 -15.62
N TRP A 1181 29.82 -15.55 -16.82
CA TRP A 1181 29.33 -16.45 -17.88
C TRP A 1181 30.45 -17.04 -18.75
N SER A 1182 31.62 -16.40 -18.85
CA SER A 1182 32.71 -16.87 -19.72
C SER A 1182 33.69 -17.88 -19.08
N PHE A 1183 33.66 -18.09 -17.76
CA PHE A 1183 34.67 -18.89 -17.04
C PHE A 1183 34.09 -19.88 -16.03
N SER A 1184 34.83 -20.97 -15.77
CA SER A 1184 34.35 -22.08 -14.93
C SER A 1184 34.31 -21.75 -13.44
N SER A 1185 33.31 -22.30 -12.74
CA SER A 1185 32.99 -22.01 -11.34
C SER A 1185 34.16 -22.27 -10.37
N ALA A 1186 35.03 -23.22 -10.68
CA ALA A 1186 36.18 -23.63 -9.87
C ALA A 1186 37.28 -22.54 -9.72
N VAL A 1187 37.48 -21.70 -10.74
CA VAL A 1187 38.51 -20.65 -10.74
C VAL A 1187 37.89 -19.25 -10.54
N LEU A 1188 36.57 -19.14 -10.70
CA LEU A 1188 35.81 -17.89 -10.64
C LEU A 1188 36.04 -17.05 -9.36
N THR A 1189 36.18 -17.67 -8.19
CA THR A 1189 36.48 -16.94 -6.93
C THR A 1189 37.86 -16.26 -6.97
N LEU A 1190 38.85 -16.87 -7.65
CA LEU A 1190 40.18 -16.29 -7.87
C LEU A 1190 40.14 -15.17 -8.92
N LEU A 1191 39.36 -15.34 -9.99
CA LEU A 1191 39.17 -14.30 -11.01
C LEU A 1191 38.46 -13.06 -10.45
N TRP A 1192 37.40 -13.23 -9.65
CA TRP A 1192 36.73 -12.11 -8.97
C TRP A 1192 37.60 -11.45 -7.89
N SER A 1193 38.41 -12.22 -7.16
CA SER A 1193 39.42 -11.68 -6.24
C SER A 1193 40.48 -10.84 -6.98
N THR A 1194 40.87 -11.27 -8.19
CA THR A 1194 41.77 -10.52 -9.07
C THR A 1194 41.10 -9.25 -9.63
N LEU A 1195 39.82 -9.30 -10.01
CA LEU A 1195 39.06 -8.10 -10.40
C LEU A 1195 38.94 -7.09 -9.24
N ALA A 1196 38.68 -7.56 -8.02
CA ALA A 1196 38.68 -6.72 -6.83
C ALA A 1196 40.04 -6.02 -6.62
N PHE A 1197 41.14 -6.76 -6.79
CA PHE A 1197 42.49 -6.22 -6.72
C PHE A 1197 42.77 -5.16 -7.81
N LEU A 1198 42.30 -5.36 -9.04
CA LEU A 1198 42.41 -4.35 -10.11
C LEU A 1198 41.59 -3.08 -9.81
N ILE A 1199 40.38 -3.21 -9.26
CA ILE A 1199 39.56 -2.07 -8.81
C ILE A 1199 40.25 -1.33 -7.65
N PHE A 1200 40.86 -2.06 -6.71
CA PHE A 1200 41.67 -1.48 -5.63
C PHE A 1200 42.83 -0.64 -6.19
N LEU A 1201 43.62 -1.21 -7.12
CA LEU A 1201 44.72 -0.51 -7.79
C LEU A 1201 44.24 0.75 -8.52
N LEU A 1202 43.12 0.70 -9.24
CA LEU A 1202 42.55 1.88 -9.92
C LEU A 1202 42.15 2.98 -8.91
N GLY A 1203 41.64 2.59 -7.73
CA GLY A 1203 41.40 3.51 -6.61
C GLY A 1203 42.65 4.23 -6.13
N LEU A 1204 43.82 3.57 -6.15
CA LEU A 1204 45.12 4.20 -5.85
C LEU A 1204 45.46 5.28 -6.90
N PHE A 1205 45.31 4.95 -8.19
CA PHE A 1205 45.67 5.84 -9.30
C PHE A 1205 44.75 7.06 -9.42
N LEU A 1206 43.44 6.88 -9.22
CA LEU A 1206 42.45 7.96 -9.29
C LEU A 1206 42.35 8.78 -7.98
N LYS A 1207 42.99 8.33 -6.88
CA LYS A 1207 42.89 8.90 -5.52
C LYS A 1207 41.44 8.98 -4.99
N GLU A 1208 40.57 8.12 -5.49
CA GLU A 1208 39.14 8.11 -5.19
C GLU A 1208 38.81 6.99 -4.20
N SER A 1209 38.56 7.37 -2.94
CA SER A 1209 38.32 6.42 -1.83
C SER A 1209 37.16 5.44 -2.09
N TRP A 1210 36.19 5.82 -2.93
CA TRP A 1210 35.02 5.00 -3.23
C TRP A 1210 35.36 3.67 -3.94
N PHE A 1211 36.36 3.65 -4.83
CA PHE A 1211 36.81 2.40 -5.45
C PHE A 1211 37.45 1.45 -4.43
N ARG A 1212 38.07 1.99 -3.36
CA ARG A 1212 38.59 1.18 -2.25
C ARG A 1212 37.44 0.42 -1.58
N TYR A 1213 36.33 1.10 -1.24
CA TYR A 1213 35.15 0.45 -0.68
C TYR A 1213 34.52 -0.59 -1.63
N LEU A 1214 34.43 -0.29 -2.93
CA LEU A 1214 33.92 -1.24 -3.92
C LEU A 1214 34.78 -2.51 -4.01
N SER A 1215 36.12 -2.36 -4.04
CA SER A 1215 37.05 -3.49 -4.03
C SER A 1215 36.97 -4.32 -2.74
N LEU A 1216 36.90 -3.66 -1.58
CA LEU A 1216 36.76 -4.33 -0.27
C LEU A 1216 35.42 -5.09 -0.16
N GLY A 1217 34.32 -4.53 -0.68
CA GLY A 1217 33.03 -5.21 -0.72
C GLY A 1217 33.02 -6.43 -1.64
N LEU A 1218 33.59 -6.33 -2.84
CA LEU A 1218 33.71 -7.46 -3.77
C LEU A 1218 34.62 -8.57 -3.21
N LEU A 1219 35.71 -8.20 -2.54
CA LEU A 1219 36.64 -9.13 -1.90
C LEU A 1219 36.03 -9.78 -0.63
N LEU A 1220 35.24 -9.06 0.16
CA LEU A 1220 34.45 -9.64 1.26
C LEU A 1220 33.45 -10.68 0.75
N PHE A 1221 32.78 -10.39 -0.37
CA PHE A 1221 31.90 -11.34 -1.05
C PHE A 1221 32.67 -12.59 -1.56
N CYS A 1222 33.88 -12.42 -2.11
CA CYS A 1222 34.74 -13.54 -2.49
C CYS A 1222 35.10 -14.43 -1.27
N VAL A 1223 35.42 -13.84 -0.11
CA VAL A 1223 35.69 -14.62 1.11
C VAL A 1223 34.44 -15.32 1.65
N GLY A 1224 33.28 -14.65 1.64
CA GLY A 1224 32.00 -15.26 2.02
C GLY A 1224 31.66 -16.48 1.15
N ARG A 1225 31.85 -16.36 -0.17
CA ARG A 1225 31.72 -17.47 -1.12
C ARG A 1225 32.72 -18.59 -0.82
N LEU A 1226 33.99 -18.25 -0.57
CA LEU A 1226 35.05 -19.22 -0.29
C LEU A 1226 34.73 -20.10 0.94
N VAL A 1227 34.15 -19.49 1.99
CA VAL A 1227 33.77 -20.20 3.23
C VAL A 1227 32.47 -20.99 3.09
N ILE A 1228 31.48 -20.52 2.33
CA ILE A 1228 30.15 -21.15 2.25
C ILE A 1228 30.05 -22.17 1.11
N HIS A 1229 30.57 -21.83 -0.06
CA HIS A 1229 30.42 -22.60 -1.30
C HIS A 1229 31.67 -23.41 -1.60
N ASP A 1230 32.84 -22.76 -1.70
CA ASP A 1230 34.04 -23.46 -2.19
C ASP A 1230 34.56 -24.48 -1.14
N LEU A 1231 34.27 -24.24 0.15
CA LEU A 1231 34.48 -25.19 1.26
C LEU A 1231 33.61 -26.47 1.19
N SER A 1232 32.47 -26.50 0.47
CA SER A 1232 31.64 -27.71 0.33
C SER A 1232 32.00 -28.58 -0.89
N SER A 1233 32.86 -28.08 -1.79
CA SER A 1233 33.32 -28.81 -2.99
C SER A 1233 34.10 -30.11 -2.67
N ALA A 1234 34.09 -31.10 -3.58
CA ALA A 1234 34.66 -32.43 -3.30
C ALA A 1234 36.20 -32.48 -3.29
N GLY A 1235 36.91 -31.56 -3.96
CA GLY A 1235 38.35 -31.66 -4.18
C GLY A 1235 39.20 -31.03 -3.08
N THR A 1236 39.70 -31.83 -2.13
CA THR A 1236 40.56 -31.35 -1.02
C THR A 1236 41.82 -30.59 -1.49
N ILE A 1237 42.42 -31.01 -2.61
CA ILE A 1237 43.58 -30.33 -3.21
C ILE A 1237 43.18 -29.00 -3.87
N LEU A 1238 42.07 -28.97 -4.60
CA LEU A 1238 41.58 -27.76 -5.27
C LEU A 1238 41.16 -26.70 -4.24
N LYS A 1239 40.55 -27.12 -3.13
CA LYS A 1239 40.31 -26.29 -1.95
C LYS A 1239 41.58 -25.65 -1.43
N ALA A 1240 42.65 -26.42 -1.23
CA ALA A 1240 43.94 -25.88 -0.79
C ALA A 1240 44.45 -24.82 -1.79
N VAL A 1241 44.41 -25.07 -3.10
CA VAL A 1241 44.83 -24.10 -4.12
C VAL A 1241 44.02 -22.79 -4.07
N VAL A 1242 42.68 -22.87 -3.98
CA VAL A 1242 41.82 -21.68 -3.91
C VAL A 1242 42.02 -20.90 -2.60
N PHE A 1243 42.16 -21.59 -1.47
CA PHE A 1243 42.40 -20.97 -0.16
C PHE A 1243 43.79 -20.31 -0.10
N LEU A 1244 44.84 -20.96 -0.61
CA LEU A 1244 46.19 -20.39 -0.74
C LEU A 1244 46.20 -19.18 -1.68
N GLY A 1245 45.52 -19.25 -2.82
CA GLY A 1245 45.46 -18.16 -3.81
C GLY A 1245 44.76 -16.91 -3.27
N VAL A 1246 43.55 -17.06 -2.72
CA VAL A 1246 42.79 -15.92 -2.15
C VAL A 1246 43.46 -15.40 -0.87
N GLY A 1247 44.02 -16.28 -0.03
CA GLY A 1247 44.86 -15.89 1.11
C GLY A 1247 46.07 -15.05 0.71
N SER A 1248 46.73 -15.40 -0.40
CA SER A 1248 47.86 -14.64 -0.95
C SER A 1248 47.47 -13.25 -1.46
N ILE A 1249 46.34 -13.13 -2.17
CA ILE A 1249 45.81 -11.83 -2.63
C ILE A 1249 45.42 -10.94 -1.45
N LEU A 1250 44.82 -11.50 -0.40
CA LEU A 1250 44.49 -10.77 0.85
C LEU A 1250 45.74 -10.18 1.51
N LEU A 1251 46.81 -10.98 1.65
CA LEU A 1251 48.07 -10.55 2.24
C LEU A 1251 48.78 -9.49 1.37
N LEU A 1252 48.75 -9.64 0.04
CA LEU A 1252 49.36 -8.70 -0.89
C LEU A 1252 48.60 -7.35 -0.93
N MET A 1253 47.27 -7.37 -0.87
CA MET A 1253 46.47 -6.15 -0.78
C MET A 1253 46.71 -5.41 0.55
N ASN A 1254 46.81 -6.13 1.67
CA ASN A 1254 47.19 -5.57 2.98
C ASN A 1254 48.59 -4.89 2.92
N MET A 1255 49.58 -5.56 2.30
CA MET A 1255 50.92 -5.01 2.11
C MET A 1255 50.91 -3.70 1.29
N ILE A 1256 50.18 -3.67 0.18
CA ILE A 1256 50.07 -2.47 -0.68
C ILE A 1256 49.31 -1.33 0.03
N TYR A 1257 48.25 -1.65 0.78
CA TYR A 1257 47.52 -0.66 1.57
C TYR A 1257 48.43 0.02 2.60
N ASN A 1258 49.15 -0.77 3.40
CA ASN A 1258 50.06 -0.21 4.42
C ASN A 1258 51.23 0.57 3.80
N LYS A 1259 51.71 0.18 2.62
CA LYS A 1259 52.80 0.89 1.91
C LYS A 1259 52.39 2.26 1.34
N TYR A 1260 51.12 2.45 0.97
CA TYR A 1260 50.62 3.70 0.38
C TYR A 1260 49.70 4.50 1.30
N ARG A 1261 49.67 4.16 2.60
CA ARG A 1261 48.78 4.71 3.63
C ARG A 1261 48.74 6.25 3.66
N ASP A 1262 49.88 6.91 3.46
CA ASP A 1262 50.01 8.37 3.52
C ASP A 1262 49.46 9.10 2.27
N ARG A 1263 48.81 8.36 1.34
CA ARG A 1263 48.19 8.88 0.12
C ARG A 1263 46.65 8.72 0.10
N PHE A 1264 46.01 8.40 1.23
CA PHE A 1264 44.63 7.88 1.32
C PHE A 1264 43.57 8.73 2.02
#